data_AF-A0A969YCV0-F1
#
_entry.id   AF-A0A969YCV0-F1
#
_cell.length_a   1.000
_cell.length_b   1.000
_cell.length_c   1.000
_cell.angle_alpha   90.00
_cell.angle_beta   90.00
_cell.angle_gamma   90.00
#
_symmetry.space_group_name_H-M   'P 1'
#
loop_
_entity.id
_entity.type
_entity.pdbx_description
1 polymer ?
#
loop_
_entity_poly.entity_id
_entity_poly.type
_entity_poly.pdbx_seq_one_letter_code
_entity_poly.pdbx_strand_id
1 'polypeptide(L)'
;MKNQQIKVARGSCASQMVRAAATLMTVAVMSCMALCQDVVIAYVVPEGTVGNQDFGGVLGMDFDVNNPIIITKLGVFDDGSDGLNLPITARLWDRATQTELVALDFTPEDPGELIGGSRFKPLPTPLQLDIGFQGTITAEGYGASERLRNRLANPANIVWTTQDGNGSIAFVGSSRWGLTAGAFPDVVDEGPAARYAAGTFEFKTTPPLLPGKPTLSLKPGNQQVLLTWAPVTAPLPATSYRVFRAMDSGGPFTQIAETDAASYMDTNLANGVQVWYFVRAVSATGKVGPDSDVKWAVPYALPENHAIAYFTPMASGNQAFGGSLGLDFDLDNPIIVKQLGVFDDNADGLNLYITARIFDRETQTILAEVYFAPGEGELIDGMRFKPLDQPLRLEAGFKGVIQADGYGPEERLLNSNGNTNLIIWTLNDGNGSIRFVGSSRYGINPGTFPDVIDAGPAARFAAGTFEYEILPPERPGTPTLSVLQPYEDAVVTLSWSAVTKPLPAAKYRVYRATDPAGPFTLVAETSETGYRDTTVQNGTEWFYTVRAVAAGGEEGFDSNVVSSTPNPRLPGVAYVVPTWIAAAGTYGGSLGMDFDVARPVRVTELGVYDDQADGLFLTLTAALYNRETGELLASIVFTPDDPGTLRDSSRFKPLAQPINLPAGFKGVIAAWGYGAEERYFSNAQDLPDLEMFGGGSLLFVGSGRYGIAGQFPETPDAGPPNRYAAGNFYFEPLPEESRITASISGAKIKLTWTGNGKLESAPEITGPWTEVVGATSGVELGIEGSRRFFRVRQ
;
A
#
# COMPACT_ATOMS: atom_id res chain seq x y z
N MET A 1 15.56 61.91 -3.78
CA MET A 1 14.84 61.41 -2.59
C MET A 1 14.62 59.92 -2.78
N LYS A 2 15.09 59.09 -1.81
CA LYS A 2 14.72 57.71 -1.40
C LYS A 2 13.98 56.81 -2.43
N ASN A 3 14.31 55.55 -2.70
CA ASN A 3 14.76 54.48 -1.79
C ASN A 3 15.38 53.26 -2.54
N GLN A 4 16.34 52.61 -1.87
CA GLN A 4 16.88 51.23 -2.00
C GLN A 4 15.80 50.14 -1.73
N GLN A 5 15.91 48.82 -1.94
CA GLN A 5 16.81 47.79 -2.52
C GLN A 5 16.09 46.43 -2.19
N ILE A 6 16.16 45.32 -2.92
CA ILE A 6 17.05 44.14 -2.74
C ILE A 6 16.47 43.00 -3.61
N LYS A 7 17.34 42.29 -4.35
CA LYS A 7 17.05 41.05 -5.10
C LYS A 7 17.99 39.96 -4.57
N VAL A 8 17.45 38.81 -4.20
CA VAL A 8 18.20 37.60 -3.79
C VAL A 8 18.51 36.76 -5.05
N ALA A 9 19.76 36.32 -5.21
CA ALA A 9 20.18 35.42 -6.29
C ALA A 9 20.85 34.17 -5.71
N ARG A 10 20.31 32.99 -6.06
CA ARG A 10 20.90 31.66 -5.85
C ARG A 10 21.91 31.39 -6.98
N GLY A 11 23.11 30.91 -6.64
CA GLY A 11 24.11 30.46 -7.62
C GLY A 11 24.42 28.98 -7.43
N SER A 12 24.20 28.17 -8.47
CA SER A 12 24.67 26.79 -8.59
C SER A 12 26.05 26.77 -9.25
N CYS A 13 26.92 25.81 -8.92
CA CYS A 13 28.12 25.55 -9.72
C CYS A 13 28.42 24.05 -9.77
N ALA A 14 28.30 23.46 -10.97
CA ALA A 14 28.91 22.19 -11.32
C ALA A 14 29.26 22.17 -12.83
N SER A 15 30.41 21.53 -13.11
CA SER A 15 30.95 21.06 -14.40
C SER A 15 31.80 22.02 -15.26
N GLN A 16 33.08 21.68 -15.41
CA GLN A 16 33.72 21.36 -16.70
C GLN A 16 35.14 20.76 -16.50
N MET A 17 35.47 19.72 -17.26
CA MET A 17 36.78 19.07 -17.36
C MET A 17 37.22 18.99 -18.84
N VAL A 18 38.52 18.67 -19.06
CA VAL A 18 39.25 18.27 -20.31
C VAL A 18 40.09 19.42 -20.92
N ARG A 19 41.42 19.35 -21.20
CA ARG A 19 42.56 18.40 -21.12
C ARG A 19 43.87 19.18 -21.41
N ALA A 20 45.03 18.76 -20.86
CA ALA A 20 46.33 18.57 -21.56
C ALA A 20 47.47 18.20 -20.57
N ALA A 21 48.37 17.30 -20.98
CA ALA A 21 49.36 16.62 -20.16
C ALA A 21 50.78 17.25 -20.25
N ALA A 22 51.59 17.16 -19.18
CA ALA A 22 52.88 16.44 -19.12
C ALA A 22 53.84 16.92 -17.99
N THR A 23 54.43 15.92 -17.30
CA THR A 23 55.75 15.85 -16.64
C THR A 23 55.90 16.17 -15.14
N LEU A 24 56.60 15.25 -14.48
CA LEU A 24 56.83 15.03 -13.05
C LEU A 24 57.52 16.18 -12.29
N MET A 25 57.02 16.48 -11.10
CA MET A 25 57.84 16.52 -9.88
C MET A 25 56.96 16.33 -8.64
N THR A 26 57.37 15.38 -7.80
CA THR A 26 56.78 15.01 -6.51
C THR A 26 56.64 16.21 -5.56
N VAL A 27 55.41 16.64 -5.34
CA VAL A 27 54.98 17.31 -4.11
C VAL A 27 53.71 16.61 -3.69
N ALA A 28 53.74 15.97 -2.52
CA ALA A 28 52.56 15.41 -1.90
C ALA A 28 51.58 16.55 -1.63
N VAL A 29 50.61 16.74 -2.54
CA VAL A 29 49.44 17.56 -2.28
C VAL A 29 48.58 16.74 -1.33
N MET A 30 48.84 16.93 -0.03
CA MET A 30 47.88 16.63 1.00
C MET A 30 46.72 17.61 0.76
N SER A 31 45.81 17.25 -0.15
CA SER A 31 44.55 17.96 -0.34
C SER A 31 43.73 17.73 0.92
N CYS A 32 43.99 18.56 1.93
CA CYS A 32 43.10 18.80 3.03
C CYS A 32 41.83 19.43 2.42
N MET A 33 40.91 18.58 1.97
CA MET A 33 39.52 18.99 1.90
C MET A 33 39.14 19.30 3.34
N ALA A 34 39.04 20.59 3.67
CA ALA A 34 38.34 21.03 4.87
C ALA A 34 36.88 20.57 4.71
N LEU A 35 36.59 19.35 5.14
CA LEU A 35 35.23 18.83 5.29
C LEU A 35 34.54 19.78 6.27
N CYS A 36 33.49 20.45 5.79
CA CYS A 36 32.71 21.41 6.55
C CYS A 36 32.23 20.75 7.86
N GLN A 37 32.54 21.35 9.01
CA GLN A 37 31.92 20.95 10.27
C GLN A 37 30.49 21.46 10.25
N ASP A 38 29.52 20.55 10.14
CA ASP A 38 28.12 20.95 10.22
C ASP A 38 27.80 21.29 11.69
N VAL A 39 27.23 22.47 11.90
CA VAL A 39 26.66 22.88 13.18
C VAL A 39 25.24 22.34 13.24
N VAL A 40 24.95 21.54 14.27
CA VAL A 40 23.71 20.79 14.43
C VAL A 40 23.13 21.07 15.81
N ILE A 41 21.81 21.23 15.88
CA ILE A 41 21.07 21.32 17.14
C ILE A 41 20.39 19.98 17.37
N ALA A 42 20.71 19.30 18.47
CA ALA A 42 20.28 17.93 18.75
C ALA A 42 18.74 17.79 18.78
N TYR A 43 18.06 18.72 19.45
CA TYR A 43 16.60 18.79 19.52
C TYR A 43 16.13 20.16 19.07
N VAL A 44 15.44 20.21 17.94
CA VAL A 44 14.94 21.43 17.32
C VAL A 44 13.45 21.56 17.60
N VAL A 45 13.10 22.49 18.48
CA VAL A 45 11.71 22.83 18.78
C VAL A 45 11.27 23.97 17.85
N PRO A 46 10.08 23.91 17.23
CA PRO A 46 9.55 25.03 16.45
C PRO A 46 9.31 26.27 17.34
N GLU A 47 9.56 27.46 16.79
CA GLU A 47 9.26 28.74 17.43
C GLU A 47 7.74 28.86 17.74
N GLY A 48 7.41 29.48 18.86
CA GLY A 48 6.02 29.64 19.33
C GLY A 48 5.42 28.39 19.95
N THR A 49 6.22 27.33 20.15
CA THR A 49 5.75 26.10 20.79
C THR A 49 5.40 26.36 22.26
N VAL A 50 4.13 26.10 22.62
CA VAL A 50 3.63 26.25 23.99
C VAL A 50 3.87 24.96 24.79
N GLY A 51 4.42 25.10 25.99
CA GLY A 51 4.58 24.08 27.01
C GLY A 51 3.24 23.56 27.54
N ASN A 52 3.25 22.36 28.11
CA ASN A 52 2.04 21.69 28.60
C ASN A 52 2.21 20.96 29.93
N GLN A 53 3.37 21.11 30.60
CA GLN A 53 3.62 20.47 31.88
C GLN A 53 4.42 21.35 32.84
N ASP A 54 3.90 21.45 34.07
CA ASP A 54 4.50 22.16 35.18
C ASP A 54 5.29 21.15 36.02
N PHE A 55 6.61 21.09 35.84
CA PHE A 55 7.44 20.16 36.60
C PHE A 55 8.84 20.71 36.83
N GLY A 56 9.18 21.01 38.09
CA GLY A 56 10.47 21.63 38.45
C GLY A 56 11.62 20.66 38.67
N GLY A 57 11.39 19.35 38.54
CA GLY A 57 12.44 18.34 38.63
C GLY A 57 13.35 18.34 37.39
N VAL A 58 14.26 17.38 37.36
CA VAL A 58 15.22 17.20 36.26
C VAL A 58 14.59 16.34 35.19
N LEU A 59 14.69 16.74 33.92
CA LEU A 59 14.28 15.94 32.77
C LEU A 59 15.44 15.78 31.81
N GLY A 60 15.69 14.56 31.36
CA GLY A 60 16.85 14.19 30.57
C GLY A 60 16.53 13.45 29.28
N MET A 61 17.41 13.59 28.30
CA MET A 61 17.43 12.77 27.10
C MET A 61 18.82 12.20 26.85
N ASP A 62 18.84 10.93 26.46
CA ASP A 62 20.03 10.10 26.33
C ASP A 62 20.53 10.05 24.88
N PHE A 63 21.85 10.11 24.71
CA PHE A 63 22.49 9.97 23.42
C PHE A 63 23.85 9.27 23.52
N ASP A 64 24.23 8.57 22.46
CA ASP A 64 25.54 7.96 22.31
C ASP A 64 26.32 8.66 21.20
N VAL A 65 27.63 8.83 21.39
CA VAL A 65 28.53 9.47 20.43
C VAL A 65 29.13 8.40 19.51
N ASN A 66 28.73 8.41 18.24
CA ASN A 66 29.20 7.47 17.22
C ASN A 66 30.41 8.01 16.44
N ASN A 67 30.62 9.33 16.48
CA ASN A 67 31.76 10.01 15.89
C ASN A 67 32.08 11.23 16.77
N PRO A 68 33.36 11.62 16.97
CA PRO A 68 33.66 12.72 17.88
C PRO A 68 32.88 13.99 17.52
N ILE A 69 32.31 14.62 18.53
CA ILE A 69 31.57 15.88 18.39
C ILE A 69 32.15 16.94 19.31
N ILE A 70 31.89 18.20 18.97
CA ILE A 70 32.26 19.34 19.82
C ILE A 70 30.97 20.07 20.17
N ILE A 71 30.54 19.99 21.42
CA ILE A 71 29.40 20.75 21.93
C ILE A 71 29.84 22.21 22.12
N THR A 72 29.06 23.13 21.55
CA THR A 72 29.36 24.57 21.54
C THR A 72 28.37 25.38 22.35
N LYS A 73 27.11 24.92 22.48
CA LYS A 73 26.08 25.58 23.28
C LYS A 73 25.23 24.55 24.01
N LEU A 74 24.72 24.89 25.20
CA LEU A 74 23.54 24.23 25.76
C LEU A 74 22.31 25.10 25.50
N GLY A 75 21.14 24.49 25.54
CA GLY A 75 19.89 25.20 25.46
C GLY A 75 18.77 24.61 26.30
N VAL A 76 17.77 25.44 26.53
CA VAL A 76 16.55 25.12 27.31
C VAL A 76 15.32 25.51 26.50
N PHE A 77 14.26 24.72 26.60
CA PHE A 77 12.96 25.03 26.02
C PHE A 77 12.36 26.30 26.66
N ASP A 78 11.71 27.13 25.83
CA ASP A 78 11.05 28.40 26.19
C ASP A 78 9.57 28.29 25.81
N ASP A 79 8.69 28.33 26.82
CA ASP A 79 7.23 28.18 26.70
C ASP A 79 6.63 29.34 25.90
N GLY A 80 6.37 29.10 24.62
CA GLY A 80 5.81 30.13 23.73
C GLY A 80 6.87 31.00 23.04
N SER A 81 8.17 30.78 23.31
CA SER A 81 9.28 31.53 22.70
C SER A 81 9.27 33.03 23.04
N ASP A 82 8.70 33.39 24.19
CA ASP A 82 8.45 34.78 24.60
C ASP A 82 9.43 35.31 25.65
N GLY A 83 10.33 34.45 26.13
CA GLY A 83 11.27 34.76 27.19
C GLY A 83 11.30 33.63 28.21
N LEU A 84 12.11 33.76 29.26
CA LEU A 84 12.01 32.85 30.40
C LEU A 84 11.35 33.58 31.56
N ASN A 85 10.35 32.96 32.17
CA ASN A 85 9.68 33.47 33.36
C ASN A 85 10.19 32.84 34.66
N LEU A 86 10.97 31.75 34.56
CA LEU A 86 11.65 31.09 35.66
C LEU A 86 13.12 30.84 35.31
N PRO A 87 14.02 30.77 36.32
CA PRO A 87 15.38 30.32 36.09
C PRO A 87 15.37 28.82 35.74
N ILE A 88 16.03 28.45 34.64
CA ILE A 88 16.19 27.07 34.19
C ILE A 88 17.68 26.78 34.06
N THR A 89 18.12 25.62 34.52
CA THR A 89 19.51 25.17 34.35
C THR A 89 19.53 24.01 33.36
N ALA A 90 20.43 24.07 32.36
CA ALA A 90 20.74 22.92 31.51
C ALA A 90 22.06 22.28 31.95
N ARG A 91 22.12 20.94 31.97
CA ARG A 91 23.33 20.20 32.35
C ARG A 91 23.61 19.05 31.40
N LEU A 92 24.89 18.80 31.16
CA LEU A 92 25.35 17.63 30.42
C LEU A 92 26.07 16.67 31.34
N TRP A 93 25.71 15.39 31.27
CA TRP A 93 26.23 14.34 32.13
C TRP A 93 26.92 13.25 31.33
N ASP A 94 27.94 12.65 31.93
CA ASP A 94 28.38 11.30 31.58
C ASP A 94 27.40 10.30 32.20
N ARG A 95 26.70 9.54 31.35
CA ARG A 95 25.67 8.61 31.80
C ARG A 95 26.24 7.40 32.53
N ALA A 96 27.45 6.96 32.17
CA ALA A 96 28.07 5.78 32.76
C ALA A 96 28.63 6.08 34.15
N THR A 97 29.22 7.26 34.34
CA THR A 97 29.82 7.67 35.62
C THR A 97 28.92 8.57 36.46
N GLN A 98 27.78 9.03 35.90
CA GLN A 98 26.85 9.99 36.49
C GLN A 98 27.52 11.33 36.85
N THR A 99 28.63 11.66 36.20
CA THR A 99 29.41 12.87 36.47
C THR A 99 28.89 14.02 35.62
N GLU A 100 28.67 15.18 36.24
CA GLU A 100 28.36 16.42 35.52
C GLU A 100 29.59 16.89 34.74
N LEU A 101 29.43 17.09 33.44
CA LEU A 101 30.48 17.63 32.57
C LEU A 101 30.41 19.16 32.49
N VAL A 102 29.21 19.72 32.38
CA VAL A 102 28.99 21.16 32.27
C VAL A 102 27.54 21.51 32.60
N ALA A 103 27.33 22.70 33.18
CA ALA A 103 26.04 23.29 33.45
C ALA A 103 25.99 24.76 32.99
N LEU A 104 24.83 25.21 32.53
CA LEU A 104 24.56 26.62 32.22
C LEU A 104 23.20 27.04 32.78
N ASP A 105 23.19 28.17 33.47
CA ASP A 105 21.98 28.79 33.99
C ASP A 105 21.39 29.79 32.99
N PHE A 106 20.07 29.74 32.85
CA PHE A 106 19.26 30.62 32.01
C PHE A 106 18.27 31.33 32.94
N THR A 107 18.33 32.66 33.00
CA THR A 107 17.44 33.45 33.89
C THR A 107 16.53 34.35 33.05
N PRO A 108 15.43 34.87 33.61
CA PRO A 108 14.59 35.85 32.91
C PRO A 108 15.36 37.08 32.39
N GLU A 109 16.42 37.50 33.11
CA GLU A 109 17.24 38.66 32.76
C GLU A 109 18.34 38.33 31.74
N ASP A 110 18.79 37.08 31.71
CA ASP A 110 19.76 36.55 30.77
C ASP A 110 19.29 35.19 30.24
N PRO A 111 18.27 35.17 29.37
CA PRO A 111 17.73 33.94 28.83
C PRO A 111 18.58 33.40 27.69
N GLY A 112 19.55 34.14 27.14
CA GLY A 112 20.31 33.71 25.96
C GLY A 112 19.58 33.91 24.61
N GLU A 113 20.19 33.38 23.55
CA GLU A 113 19.74 33.53 22.16
C GLU A 113 18.57 32.59 21.84
N LEU A 114 17.47 33.10 21.28
CA LEU A 114 16.36 32.26 20.81
C LEU A 114 16.69 31.64 19.46
N ILE A 115 16.65 30.31 19.37
CA ILE A 115 16.78 29.55 18.12
C ILE A 115 15.64 28.53 18.07
N GLY A 116 14.69 28.74 17.16
CA GLY A 116 13.43 28.00 17.18
C GLY A 116 12.65 28.30 18.47
N GLY A 117 12.18 27.26 19.15
CA GLY A 117 11.48 27.34 20.44
C GLY A 117 12.39 27.09 21.65
N SER A 118 13.69 27.34 21.54
CA SER A 118 14.64 27.12 22.64
C SER A 118 15.66 28.23 22.74
N ARG A 119 16.10 28.49 23.97
CA ARG A 119 17.11 29.48 24.32
C ARG A 119 18.48 28.81 24.41
N PHE A 120 19.52 29.44 23.87
CA PHE A 120 20.88 28.91 23.85
C PHE A 120 21.89 29.88 24.44
N LYS A 121 22.86 29.32 25.17
CA LYS A 121 24.05 30.02 25.64
C LYS A 121 25.31 29.27 25.24
N PRO A 122 26.37 29.98 24.81
CA PRO A 122 27.63 29.34 24.47
C PRO A 122 28.31 28.75 25.71
N LEU A 123 28.93 27.59 25.54
CA LEU A 123 29.85 27.08 26.54
C LEU A 123 31.07 28.00 26.64
N PRO A 124 31.56 28.34 27.85
CA PRO A 124 32.81 29.11 28.01
C PRO A 124 34.01 28.42 27.36
N THR A 125 33.99 27.09 27.31
CA THR A 125 34.95 26.25 26.59
C THR A 125 34.17 25.17 25.86
N PRO A 126 34.27 25.06 24.52
CA PRO A 126 33.64 23.98 23.78
C PRO A 126 34.07 22.62 24.32
N LEU A 127 33.11 21.71 24.46
CA LEU A 127 33.33 20.41 25.07
C LEU A 127 33.44 19.35 23.97
N GLN A 128 34.61 18.73 23.85
CA GLN A 128 34.80 17.59 22.94
C GLN A 128 34.32 16.31 23.61
N LEU A 129 33.47 15.56 22.93
CA LEU A 129 33.06 14.21 23.32
C LEU A 129 33.61 13.22 22.30
N ASP A 130 34.35 12.24 22.79
CA ASP A 130 34.96 11.23 21.94
C ASP A 130 33.98 10.09 21.61
N ILE A 131 34.35 9.31 20.60
CA ILE A 131 33.57 8.13 20.18
C ILE A 131 33.35 7.15 21.33
N GLY A 132 32.13 6.62 21.43
CA GLY A 132 31.72 5.70 22.50
C GLY A 132 31.28 6.39 23.79
N PHE A 133 31.40 7.72 23.88
CA PHE A 133 30.85 8.48 25.00
C PHE A 133 29.32 8.34 25.06
N GLN A 134 28.80 8.16 26.27
CA GLN A 134 27.37 8.02 26.54
C GLN A 134 26.90 9.22 27.37
N GLY A 135 26.08 10.08 26.78
CA GLY A 135 25.67 11.34 27.37
C GLY A 135 24.19 11.40 27.76
N THR A 136 23.90 12.26 28.72
CA THR A 136 22.53 12.71 29.01
C THR A 136 22.52 14.24 29.06
N ILE A 137 21.68 14.89 28.24
CA ILE A 137 21.37 16.33 28.36
C ILE A 137 20.13 16.48 29.24
N THR A 138 20.21 17.33 30.26
CA THR A 138 19.08 17.59 31.18
C THR A 138 18.74 19.07 31.24
N ALA A 139 17.50 19.36 31.65
CA ALA A 139 17.13 20.67 32.16
C ALA A 139 16.18 20.56 33.37
N GLU A 140 16.23 21.56 34.25
CA GLU A 140 15.44 21.65 35.47
C GLU A 140 15.02 23.10 35.78
N GLY A 141 13.97 23.28 36.58
CA GLY A 141 13.48 24.61 37.00
C GLY A 141 12.16 25.07 36.37
N TYR A 142 11.53 24.24 35.53
CA TYR A 142 10.21 24.52 34.95
C TYR A 142 9.10 24.55 36.01
N GLY A 143 8.00 25.24 35.71
CA GLY A 143 6.85 25.39 36.60
C GLY A 143 5.68 26.08 35.92
N ALA A 144 4.64 26.44 36.68
CA ALA A 144 3.39 26.98 36.13
C ALA A 144 3.56 28.26 35.29
N SER A 145 4.60 29.05 35.57
CA SER A 145 4.91 30.26 34.81
C SER A 145 5.85 30.04 33.62
N GLU A 146 6.51 28.89 33.54
CA GLU A 146 7.46 28.54 32.48
C GLU A 146 7.48 27.02 32.33
N ARG A 147 6.68 26.50 31.39
CA ARG A 147 6.36 25.06 31.35
C ARG A 147 7.22 24.35 30.32
N LEU A 148 7.57 23.09 30.59
CA LEU A 148 8.16 22.23 29.57
C LEU A 148 7.08 21.65 28.66
N ARG A 149 7.48 21.03 27.54
CA ARG A 149 6.54 20.26 26.70
C ARG A 149 6.79 18.76 26.79
N ASN A 150 5.76 18.01 27.19
CA ASN A 150 5.76 16.57 27.32
C ASN A 150 4.84 15.94 26.27
N ARG A 151 5.29 14.85 25.65
CA ARG A 151 4.48 14.02 24.76
C ARG A 151 3.19 13.53 25.43
N LEU A 152 3.26 13.16 26.70
CA LEU A 152 2.22 12.39 27.39
C LEU A 152 1.82 11.15 26.55
N ALA A 153 0.55 10.73 26.59
CA ALA A 153 0.03 9.63 25.80
C ALA A 153 -0.32 10.00 24.34
N ASN A 154 -0.14 11.26 23.92
CA ASN A 154 -0.53 11.74 22.59
C ASN A 154 0.69 11.96 21.69
N PRO A 155 0.92 11.14 20.65
CA PRO A 155 2.04 11.32 19.73
C PRO A 155 2.08 12.68 19.04
N ALA A 156 0.93 13.34 18.83
CA ALA A 156 0.84 14.66 18.20
C ALA A 156 1.45 15.79 19.04
N ASN A 157 1.77 15.53 20.31
CA ASN A 157 2.47 16.49 21.16
C ASN A 157 3.97 16.60 20.84
N ILE A 158 4.55 15.64 20.11
CA ILE A 158 5.90 15.76 19.56
C ILE A 158 5.84 16.67 18.35
N VAL A 159 6.31 17.90 18.51
CA VAL A 159 6.44 18.87 17.41
C VAL A 159 7.90 19.19 17.09
N TRP A 160 8.84 18.67 17.87
CA TRP A 160 10.27 18.85 17.67
C TRP A 160 10.85 17.72 16.83
N THR A 161 11.95 18.03 16.16
CA THR A 161 12.74 17.06 15.40
C THR A 161 14.07 16.81 16.10
N THR A 162 14.52 15.56 16.07
CA THR A 162 15.88 15.19 16.47
C THR A 162 16.83 15.27 15.27
N GLN A 163 18.06 15.73 15.48
CA GLN A 163 19.09 15.78 14.45
C GLN A 163 20.35 15.08 14.96
N ASP A 164 20.71 13.98 14.30
CA ASP A 164 21.79 13.09 14.73
C ASP A 164 23.18 13.49 14.18
N GLY A 165 23.24 14.59 13.43
CA GLY A 165 24.46 15.07 12.78
C GLY A 165 25.02 14.06 11.78
N ASN A 166 24.13 13.51 10.94
CA ASN A 166 24.45 12.49 9.94
C ASN A 166 25.00 11.21 10.61
N GLY A 167 24.39 10.82 11.72
CA GLY A 167 24.78 9.68 12.54
C GLY A 167 26.00 9.88 13.43
N SER A 168 26.47 11.13 13.64
CA SER A 168 27.57 11.43 14.58
C SER A 168 27.18 11.17 16.04
N ILE A 169 25.90 11.33 16.36
CA ILE A 169 25.29 10.83 17.59
C ILE A 169 24.17 9.85 17.26
N ALA A 170 23.73 9.06 18.22
CA ALA A 170 22.46 8.34 18.18
C ALA A 170 21.66 8.69 19.42
N PHE A 171 20.39 9.02 19.26
CA PHE A 171 19.46 9.15 20.38
C PHE A 171 19.09 7.74 20.84
N VAL A 172 19.36 7.42 22.11
CA VAL A 172 19.24 6.06 22.63
C VAL A 172 18.40 6.03 23.90
N GLY A 173 17.97 4.83 24.28
CA GLY A 173 17.21 4.61 25.50
C GLY A 173 15.86 5.32 25.51
N SER A 174 15.32 5.47 26.70
CA SER A 174 14.15 6.30 26.95
C SER A 174 14.55 7.59 27.66
N SER A 175 13.67 8.61 27.68
CA SER A 175 13.94 9.83 28.45
C SER A 175 14.10 9.55 29.95
N ARG A 176 14.70 10.47 30.70
CA ARG A 176 14.95 10.34 32.15
C ARG A 176 14.24 11.42 32.94
N TRP A 177 13.94 11.15 34.20
CA TRP A 177 13.44 12.15 35.13
C TRP A 177 13.99 12.00 36.54
N GLY A 178 13.98 13.08 37.33
CA GLY A 178 14.40 13.11 38.72
C GLY A 178 13.72 14.23 39.50
N LEU A 179 13.62 14.08 40.83
CA LEU A 179 12.95 15.07 41.69
C LEU A 179 13.91 16.13 42.26
N THR A 180 15.21 15.86 42.28
CA THR A 180 16.21 16.72 42.92
C THR A 180 16.98 17.50 41.87
N ALA A 181 16.74 18.82 41.80
CA ALA A 181 17.50 19.72 40.94
C ALA A 181 19.01 19.63 41.22
N GLY A 182 19.83 19.65 40.17
CA GLY A 182 21.28 19.50 40.26
C GLY A 182 21.80 18.08 40.49
N ALA A 183 20.93 17.07 40.52
CA ALA A 183 21.32 15.65 40.57
C ALA A 183 21.09 14.95 39.22
N PHE A 184 21.86 13.89 38.95
CA PHE A 184 21.64 13.04 37.78
C PHE A 184 20.26 12.34 37.87
N PRO A 185 19.44 12.34 36.82
CA PRO A 185 18.13 11.69 36.84
C PRO A 185 18.26 10.17 36.64
N ASP A 186 18.35 9.43 37.73
CA ASP A 186 18.51 7.96 37.72
C ASP A 186 17.29 7.20 37.17
N VAL A 187 16.11 7.82 37.17
CA VAL A 187 14.88 7.15 36.76
C VAL A 187 14.69 7.23 35.24
N VAL A 188 14.79 6.08 34.57
CA VAL A 188 14.42 5.93 33.16
C VAL A 188 12.90 5.92 33.04
N ASP A 189 12.37 6.74 32.15
CA ASP A 189 10.95 6.87 31.89
C ASP A 189 10.55 5.96 30.73
N GLU A 190 9.68 4.97 30.92
CA GLU A 190 9.31 3.90 29.94
C GLU A 190 8.71 4.39 28.59
N GLY A 191 8.75 5.68 28.29
CA GLY A 191 8.34 6.27 27.01
C GLY A 191 9.46 6.29 25.94
N PRO A 192 9.23 6.91 24.76
CA PRO A 192 10.25 7.04 23.72
C PRO A 192 11.39 8.00 24.13
N ALA A 193 12.58 7.86 23.50
CA ALA A 193 13.79 8.66 23.77
C ALA A 193 13.58 10.18 23.77
N ALA A 194 12.67 10.68 22.93
CA ALA A 194 12.40 12.10 22.72
C ALA A 194 11.07 12.53 23.38
N ARG A 195 10.83 12.17 24.65
CA ARG A 195 9.55 12.45 25.33
C ARG A 195 9.36 13.90 25.79
N TYR A 196 10.45 14.58 26.11
CA TYR A 196 10.45 15.92 26.71
C TYR A 196 11.14 16.93 25.80
N ALA A 197 10.50 18.08 25.56
CA ALA A 197 11.20 19.30 25.20
C ALA A 197 11.57 20.03 26.49
N ALA A 198 12.83 19.85 26.91
CA ALA A 198 13.43 20.47 28.08
C ALA A 198 14.83 20.97 27.72
N GLY A 199 15.89 20.19 27.99
CA GLY A 199 17.26 20.52 27.60
C GLY A 199 17.59 20.12 26.15
N THR A 200 18.45 20.91 25.50
CA THR A 200 19.02 20.63 24.16
C THR A 200 20.46 21.13 24.09
N PHE A 201 21.16 20.86 22.99
CA PHE A 201 22.53 21.34 22.77
C PHE A 201 22.84 21.53 21.28
N GLU A 202 23.76 22.46 21.01
CA GLU A 202 24.37 22.67 19.71
C GLU A 202 25.73 21.96 19.69
N PHE A 203 26.01 21.21 18.63
CA PHE A 203 27.28 20.54 18.44
C PHE A 203 27.77 20.64 17.00
N LYS A 204 29.10 20.56 16.85
CA LYS A 204 29.77 20.44 15.56
C LYS A 204 30.11 18.97 15.31
N THR A 205 29.79 18.50 14.11
CA THR A 205 30.27 17.21 13.63
C THR A 205 31.75 17.33 13.27
N THR A 206 32.53 16.27 13.55
CA THR A 206 33.88 16.11 12.98
C THR A 206 33.82 15.22 11.74
N PRO A 207 34.82 15.23 10.84
CA PRO A 207 34.89 14.28 9.74
C PRO A 207 34.70 12.84 10.25
N PRO A 208 33.74 12.07 9.69
CA PRO A 208 33.45 10.69 10.12
C PRO A 208 34.69 9.80 10.16
N LEU A 209 35.04 9.30 11.35
CA LEU A 209 36.22 8.45 11.52
C LEU A 209 35.94 6.97 11.27
N LEU A 210 34.71 6.50 11.56
CA LEU A 210 34.30 5.10 11.45
C LEU A 210 32.95 4.96 10.70
N PRO A 211 32.69 3.81 10.04
CA PRO A 211 31.37 3.46 9.54
C PRO A 211 30.29 3.37 10.63
N GLY A 212 29.03 3.52 10.23
CA GLY A 212 27.87 3.36 11.11
C GLY A 212 27.61 1.92 11.55
N LYS A 213 26.72 1.77 12.54
CA LYS A 213 26.28 0.47 13.07
C LYS A 213 25.36 -0.24 12.07
N PRO A 214 25.65 -1.49 11.64
CA PRO A 214 24.73 -2.29 10.85
C PRO A 214 23.49 -2.72 11.65
N THR A 215 22.32 -2.79 10.99
CA THR A 215 21.10 -3.38 11.54
C THR A 215 20.95 -4.81 11.04
N LEU A 216 21.23 -5.80 11.90
CA LEU A 216 21.26 -7.22 11.55
C LEU A 216 19.89 -7.90 11.69
N SER A 217 19.53 -8.70 10.68
CA SER A 217 18.41 -9.65 10.70
C SER A 217 18.86 -11.04 10.30
N LEU A 218 18.25 -12.08 10.87
CA LEU A 218 18.60 -13.49 10.67
C LEU A 218 17.40 -14.27 10.11
N LYS A 219 17.66 -15.26 9.26
CA LYS A 219 16.68 -16.23 8.78
C LYS A 219 17.29 -17.65 8.80
N PRO A 220 16.94 -18.50 9.78
CA PRO A 220 17.45 -19.86 9.85
C PRO A 220 16.87 -20.76 8.74
N GLY A 221 17.59 -21.82 8.41
CA GLY A 221 17.17 -22.89 7.51
C GLY A 221 18.00 -24.16 7.74
N ASN A 222 17.85 -25.15 6.85
CA ASN A 222 18.53 -26.44 7.00
C ASN A 222 20.06 -26.28 6.96
N GLN A 223 20.69 -26.50 8.10
CA GLN A 223 22.14 -26.38 8.32
C GLN A 223 22.69 -25.00 7.92
N GLN A 224 21.85 -23.97 7.94
CA GLN A 224 22.24 -22.64 7.50
C GLN A 224 21.49 -21.51 8.21
N VAL A 225 22.06 -20.31 8.20
CA VAL A 225 21.41 -19.07 8.60
C VAL A 225 21.75 -18.01 7.57
N LEU A 226 20.73 -17.38 6.97
CA LEU A 226 20.90 -16.20 6.16
C LEU A 226 20.91 -14.96 7.05
N LEU A 227 21.98 -14.19 7.00
CA LEU A 227 22.14 -12.90 7.65
C LEU A 227 21.91 -11.79 6.61
N THR A 228 21.15 -10.77 6.96
CA THR A 228 20.91 -9.59 6.11
C THR A 228 20.98 -8.30 6.91
N TRP A 229 21.42 -7.21 6.27
CA TRP A 229 21.43 -5.85 6.85
C TRP A 229 21.24 -4.80 5.77
N ALA A 230 20.92 -3.56 6.15
CA ALA A 230 20.90 -2.44 5.22
C ALA A 230 22.33 -1.95 4.89
N PRO A 231 22.61 -1.48 3.65
CA PRO A 231 23.87 -0.83 3.33
C PRO A 231 24.14 0.36 4.28
N VAL A 232 25.36 0.44 4.81
CA VAL A 232 25.77 1.47 5.78
C VAL A 232 26.38 2.62 4.98
N THR A 233 25.60 3.69 4.81
CA THR A 233 25.98 4.86 4.00
C THR A 233 26.44 6.07 4.83
N ALA A 234 26.20 6.06 6.14
CA ALA A 234 26.54 7.12 7.08
C ALA A 234 26.92 6.53 8.45
N PRO A 235 27.66 7.26 9.33
CA PRO A 235 28.34 8.53 9.05
C PRO A 235 29.50 8.39 8.05
N LEU A 236 30.12 7.21 7.92
CA LEU A 236 31.08 6.88 6.86
C LEU A 236 30.57 5.66 6.06
N PRO A 237 30.55 5.71 4.71
CA PRO A 237 30.13 4.57 3.90
C PRO A 237 31.01 3.33 4.12
N ALA A 238 30.36 2.17 4.28
CA ALA A 238 31.02 0.87 4.31
C ALA A 238 31.29 0.36 2.88
N THR A 239 32.42 -0.32 2.71
CA THR A 239 32.75 -1.08 1.49
C THR A 239 32.79 -2.59 1.72
N SER A 240 32.89 -3.04 2.98
CA SER A 240 32.76 -4.44 3.35
C SER A 240 32.17 -4.59 4.75
N TYR A 241 31.81 -5.82 5.11
CA TYR A 241 31.22 -6.21 6.37
C TYR A 241 31.90 -7.46 6.91
N ARG A 242 32.26 -7.45 8.19
CA ARG A 242 32.80 -8.62 8.89
C ARG A 242 31.71 -9.28 9.71
N VAL A 243 31.51 -10.58 9.50
CA VAL A 243 30.48 -11.38 10.14
C VAL A 243 31.12 -12.24 11.23
N PHE A 244 30.58 -12.17 12.43
CA PHE A 244 31.06 -12.91 13.60
C PHE A 244 30.00 -13.90 14.07
N ARG A 245 30.45 -15.07 14.54
CA ARG A 245 29.60 -16.12 15.12
C ARG A 245 30.15 -16.63 16.45
N ALA A 246 29.28 -16.92 17.40
CA ALA A 246 29.55 -17.64 18.64
C ALA A 246 28.55 -18.80 18.84
N MET A 247 28.91 -19.73 19.73
CA MET A 247 28.06 -20.83 20.22
C MET A 247 27.52 -20.56 21.64
N ASP A 248 27.75 -19.36 22.16
CA ASP A 248 27.27 -18.91 23.47
C ASP A 248 26.93 -17.41 23.40
N SER A 249 25.93 -16.97 24.16
CA SER A 249 25.49 -15.56 24.16
C SER A 249 26.56 -14.56 24.61
N GLY A 250 27.49 -14.99 25.47
CA GLY A 250 28.64 -14.21 25.94
C GLY A 250 29.88 -14.33 25.06
N GLY A 251 29.83 -15.09 23.96
CA GLY A 251 31.00 -15.43 23.16
C GLY A 251 31.80 -16.62 23.72
N PRO A 252 33.00 -16.92 23.16
CA PRO A 252 33.77 -16.07 22.26
C PRO A 252 33.20 -16.02 20.83
N PHE A 253 33.17 -14.82 20.25
CA PHE A 253 32.80 -14.60 18.86
C PHE A 253 34.02 -14.76 17.93
N THR A 254 33.82 -15.47 16.83
CA THR A 254 34.83 -15.72 15.79
C THR A 254 34.38 -15.11 14.47
N GLN A 255 35.28 -14.42 13.76
CA GLN A 255 34.97 -13.93 12.43
C GLN A 255 34.86 -15.12 11.46
N ILE A 256 33.70 -15.31 10.85
CA ILE A 256 33.45 -16.41 9.90
C ILE A 256 33.48 -15.95 8.44
N ALA A 257 33.32 -14.65 8.19
CA ALA A 257 33.37 -14.10 6.85
C ALA A 257 33.70 -12.60 6.81
N GLU A 258 34.12 -12.13 5.64
CA GLU A 258 34.09 -10.73 5.24
C GLU A 258 33.48 -10.63 3.83
N THR A 259 32.49 -9.76 3.63
CA THR A 259 31.72 -9.65 2.38
C THR A 259 31.45 -8.19 2.01
N ASP A 260 31.38 -7.86 0.72
CA ASP A 260 30.94 -6.54 0.22
C ASP A 260 29.41 -6.46 0.01
N ALA A 261 28.72 -7.61 0.03
CA ALA A 261 27.28 -7.69 0.00
C ALA A 261 26.65 -7.34 1.35
N ALA A 262 25.43 -6.81 1.33
CA ALA A 262 24.64 -6.53 2.53
C ALA A 262 23.94 -7.78 3.10
N SER A 263 24.51 -8.95 2.84
CA SER A 263 24.00 -10.26 3.24
C SER A 263 25.11 -11.31 3.27
N TYR A 264 24.93 -12.33 4.11
CA TYR A 264 25.82 -13.49 4.18
C TYR A 264 25.03 -14.76 4.54
N MET A 265 25.30 -15.86 3.85
CA MET A 265 24.74 -17.18 4.20
C MET A 265 25.77 -17.98 4.97
N ASP A 266 25.54 -18.21 6.27
CA ASP A 266 26.33 -19.16 7.05
C ASP A 266 25.78 -20.57 6.81
N THR A 267 26.65 -21.54 6.50
CA THR A 267 26.26 -22.90 6.10
C THR A 267 27.03 -23.94 6.91
N ASN A 268 26.65 -25.21 6.79
CA ASN A 268 27.24 -26.34 7.52
C ASN A 268 27.06 -26.23 9.05
N LEU A 269 25.94 -25.64 9.48
CA LEU A 269 25.54 -25.58 10.88
C LEU A 269 24.84 -26.87 11.29
N ALA A 270 24.85 -27.20 12.58
CA ALA A 270 24.02 -28.28 13.10
C ALA A 270 22.59 -27.77 13.34
N ASN A 271 21.58 -28.50 12.86
CA ASN A 271 20.19 -28.19 13.17
C ASN A 271 19.90 -28.42 14.66
N GLY A 272 19.01 -27.60 15.24
CA GLY A 272 18.66 -27.62 16.66
C GLY A 272 19.72 -26.98 17.57
N VAL A 273 20.84 -26.49 17.03
CA VAL A 273 21.90 -25.85 17.81
C VAL A 273 21.82 -24.33 17.66
N GLN A 274 21.62 -23.63 18.77
CA GLN A 274 21.58 -22.16 18.80
C GLN A 274 22.95 -21.57 18.44
N VAL A 275 22.93 -20.51 17.63
CA VAL A 275 24.11 -19.77 17.15
C VAL A 275 23.86 -18.27 17.29
N TRP A 276 24.89 -17.52 17.69
CA TRP A 276 24.83 -16.06 17.90
C TRP A 276 25.69 -15.34 16.88
N TYR A 277 25.23 -14.19 16.38
CA TYR A 277 25.89 -13.38 15.36
C TYR A 277 25.91 -11.90 15.71
N PHE A 278 26.97 -11.22 15.26
CA PHE A 278 26.97 -9.77 15.05
C PHE A 278 27.75 -9.43 13.77
N VAL A 279 27.53 -8.23 13.23
CA VAL A 279 28.19 -7.75 12.01
C VAL A 279 28.83 -6.38 12.26
N ARG A 280 30.01 -6.16 11.68
CA ARG A 280 30.72 -4.87 11.67
C ARG A 280 30.81 -4.32 10.26
N ALA A 281 30.56 -3.03 10.09
CA ALA A 281 30.86 -2.33 8.85
C ALA A 281 32.35 -1.94 8.76
N VAL A 282 32.93 -2.00 7.56
CA VAL A 282 34.33 -1.64 7.29
C VAL A 282 34.38 -0.64 6.13
N SER A 283 35.09 0.47 6.31
CA SER A 283 35.22 1.51 5.28
C SER A 283 36.24 1.16 4.20
N ALA A 284 36.27 1.94 3.12
CA ALA A 284 37.29 1.84 2.06
C ALA A 284 38.73 2.00 2.58
N THR A 285 38.91 2.69 3.71
CA THR A 285 40.22 2.91 4.37
C THR A 285 40.53 1.87 5.45
N GLY A 286 39.70 0.83 5.59
CA GLY A 286 39.87 -0.26 6.54
C GLY A 286 39.46 0.08 7.98
N LYS A 287 38.75 1.19 8.20
CA LYS A 287 38.22 1.57 9.52
C LYS A 287 37.00 0.72 9.84
N VAL A 288 36.93 0.21 11.06
CA VAL A 288 35.90 -0.73 11.51
C VAL A 288 34.92 0.00 12.42
N GLY A 289 33.63 -0.01 12.06
CA GLY A 289 32.54 0.56 12.85
C GLY A 289 32.17 -0.28 14.07
N PRO A 290 31.20 0.19 14.88
CA PRO A 290 30.68 -0.56 16.03
C PRO A 290 29.96 -1.84 15.61
N ASP A 291 29.80 -2.76 16.57
CA ASP A 291 29.09 -4.03 16.39
C ASP A 291 27.59 -3.75 16.22
N SER A 292 26.94 -4.49 15.33
CA SER A 292 25.48 -4.62 15.39
C SER A 292 25.04 -5.17 16.74
N ASP A 293 23.75 -5.07 17.07
CA ASP A 293 23.23 -5.86 18.19
C ASP A 293 23.49 -7.34 17.94
N VAL A 294 23.80 -8.07 19.02
CA VAL A 294 23.95 -9.52 18.96
C VAL A 294 22.57 -10.13 18.73
N LYS A 295 22.45 -10.95 17.70
CA LYS A 295 21.24 -11.71 17.37
C LYS A 295 21.55 -13.19 17.39
N TRP A 296 20.57 -14.05 17.55
CA TRP A 296 20.76 -15.50 17.52
C TRP A 296 19.68 -16.20 16.70
N ALA A 297 19.98 -17.41 16.25
CA ALA A 297 19.06 -18.25 15.49
C ALA A 297 19.34 -19.73 15.78
N VAL A 298 18.36 -20.59 15.50
CA VAL A 298 18.51 -22.06 15.56
C VAL A 298 18.25 -22.61 14.16
N PRO A 299 19.26 -23.13 13.45
CA PRO A 299 19.07 -23.81 12.17
C PRO A 299 18.13 -25.00 12.35
N TYR A 300 17.27 -25.26 11.37
CA TYR A 300 16.29 -26.34 11.44
C TYR A 300 16.14 -27.01 10.08
N ALA A 301 15.88 -28.32 10.07
CA ALA A 301 15.48 -29.04 8.86
C ALA A 301 14.06 -29.52 9.01
N LEU A 302 13.21 -29.09 8.08
CA LEU A 302 11.99 -29.82 7.79
C LEU A 302 12.34 -31.02 6.88
N PRO A 303 11.63 -32.15 7.00
CA PRO A 303 11.64 -33.17 5.94
C PRO A 303 11.35 -32.54 4.57
N GLU A 304 11.89 -33.13 3.49
CA GLU A 304 11.84 -32.54 2.14
C GLU A 304 10.41 -32.26 1.63
N ASN A 305 9.43 -33.02 2.12
CA ASN A 305 8.01 -32.86 1.81
C ASN A 305 7.22 -32.10 2.88
N HIS A 306 7.87 -31.47 3.86
CA HIS A 306 7.19 -30.68 4.90
C HIS A 306 7.33 -29.18 4.64
N ALA A 307 6.32 -28.43 5.06
CA ALA A 307 6.26 -26.98 5.00
C ALA A 307 5.55 -26.44 6.24
N ILE A 308 5.76 -25.15 6.53
CA ILE A 308 5.05 -24.43 7.58
C ILE A 308 4.21 -23.34 6.91
N ALA A 309 2.93 -23.25 7.29
CA ALA A 309 1.93 -22.40 6.64
C ALA A 309 2.39 -20.94 6.57
N TYR A 310 3.01 -20.44 7.64
CA TYR A 310 3.81 -19.23 7.63
C TYR A 310 4.71 -19.15 8.86
N PHE A 311 5.82 -18.42 8.72
CA PHE A 311 6.70 -18.05 9.81
C PHE A 311 6.67 -16.55 10.02
N THR A 312 6.80 -16.13 11.27
CA THR A 312 7.20 -14.77 11.63
C THR A 312 8.68 -14.77 11.95
N PRO A 313 9.43 -13.73 11.55
CA PRO A 313 10.76 -13.52 12.11
C PRO A 313 10.64 -13.28 13.63
N MET A 314 11.73 -13.51 14.36
CA MET A 314 11.83 -13.08 15.76
C MET A 314 11.52 -11.57 15.87
N ALA A 315 10.40 -11.23 16.51
CA ALA A 315 9.90 -9.86 16.57
C ALA A 315 9.16 -9.62 17.87
N SER A 316 9.03 -8.35 18.26
CA SER A 316 8.18 -7.96 19.37
C SER A 316 6.72 -7.89 18.90
N GLY A 317 5.82 -8.54 19.63
CA GLY A 317 4.39 -8.41 19.46
C GLY A 317 3.94 -6.97 19.68
N ASN A 318 2.83 -6.57 19.05
CA ASN A 318 2.33 -5.21 19.11
C ASN A 318 0.87 -5.12 19.59
N GLN A 319 0.23 -6.25 19.87
CA GLN A 319 -1.15 -6.29 20.32
C GLN A 319 -1.36 -7.32 21.43
N ALA A 320 -1.93 -6.87 22.55
CA ALA A 320 -2.49 -7.71 23.58
C ALA A 320 -3.97 -7.99 23.28
N PHE A 321 -4.34 -9.26 23.05
CA PHE A 321 -5.73 -9.64 22.79
C PHE A 321 -5.98 -11.10 23.18
N GLY A 322 -6.80 -11.31 24.22
CA GLY A 322 -7.03 -12.66 24.75
C GLY A 322 -8.04 -13.51 23.99
N GLY A 323 -8.76 -12.93 23.02
CA GLY A 323 -9.75 -13.63 22.22
C GLY A 323 -9.14 -14.47 21.08
N SER A 324 -10.01 -15.09 20.29
CA SER A 324 -9.63 -15.91 19.14
C SER A 324 -9.24 -15.07 17.94
N LEU A 325 -8.09 -15.38 17.31
CA LEU A 325 -7.67 -14.79 16.04
C LEU A 325 -7.40 -15.88 15.02
N GLY A 326 -7.96 -15.74 13.82
CA GLY A 326 -7.96 -16.76 12.78
C GLY A 326 -7.39 -16.30 11.43
N LEU A 327 -6.74 -17.22 10.74
CA LEU A 327 -6.38 -17.10 9.33
C LEU A 327 -7.08 -18.20 8.53
N ASP A 328 -7.87 -17.78 7.53
CA ASP A 328 -8.61 -18.69 6.65
C ASP A 328 -7.70 -19.29 5.59
N PHE A 329 -7.91 -20.58 5.33
CA PHE A 329 -7.26 -21.28 4.22
C PHE A 329 -8.21 -22.28 3.57
N ASP A 330 -8.06 -22.46 2.27
CA ASP A 330 -8.74 -23.47 1.48
C ASP A 330 -7.69 -24.45 0.93
N LEU A 331 -8.02 -25.74 0.84
CA LEU A 331 -7.14 -26.75 0.28
C LEU A 331 -7.51 -27.09 -1.16
N ASP A 332 -6.57 -26.89 -2.08
CA ASP A 332 -6.69 -27.39 -3.45
C ASP A 332 -6.24 -28.87 -3.52
N ASN A 333 -5.32 -29.28 -2.65
CA ASN A 333 -4.79 -30.64 -2.54
C ASN A 333 -4.64 -31.08 -1.08
N PRO A 334 -4.67 -32.40 -0.79
CA PRO A 334 -4.63 -32.89 0.59
C PRO A 334 -3.28 -32.63 1.26
N ILE A 335 -3.31 -32.43 2.58
CA ILE A 335 -2.12 -32.26 3.42
C ILE A 335 -2.25 -33.09 4.71
N ILE A 336 -1.13 -33.31 5.39
CA ILE A 336 -1.13 -33.87 6.75
C ILE A 336 -0.52 -32.86 7.70
N VAL A 337 -1.31 -32.29 8.58
CA VAL A 337 -0.82 -31.40 9.65
C VAL A 337 -0.11 -32.24 10.70
N LYS A 338 1.13 -31.84 11.04
CA LYS A 338 2.00 -32.56 11.98
C LYS A 338 2.06 -31.89 13.34
N GLN A 339 2.10 -30.56 13.34
CA GLN A 339 2.19 -29.75 14.54
C GLN A 339 1.49 -28.41 14.35
N LEU A 340 1.01 -27.85 15.45
CA LEU A 340 0.53 -26.48 15.49
C LEU A 340 1.62 -25.60 16.10
N GLY A 341 1.59 -24.32 15.76
CA GLY A 341 2.49 -23.34 16.34
C GLY A 341 1.79 -22.04 16.69
N VAL A 342 2.40 -21.31 17.62
CA VAL A 342 1.94 -20.03 18.15
C VAL A 342 3.06 -19.01 18.09
N PHE A 343 2.72 -17.74 17.90
CA PHE A 343 3.69 -16.65 17.97
C PHE A 343 4.22 -16.48 19.39
N ASP A 344 5.53 -16.20 19.51
CA ASP A 344 6.26 -15.94 20.75
C ASP A 344 6.82 -14.50 20.70
N ASP A 345 6.29 -13.62 21.54
CA ASP A 345 6.67 -12.22 21.68
C ASP A 345 8.15 -12.14 22.06
N ASN A 346 8.98 -11.61 21.16
CA ASN A 346 10.44 -11.53 21.29
C ASN A 346 11.18 -12.87 21.20
N ALA A 347 10.47 -13.99 20.95
CA ALA A 347 11.06 -15.31 20.85
C ALA A 347 11.85 -15.72 22.11
N ASP A 348 11.42 -15.25 23.29
CA ASP A 348 12.13 -15.41 24.56
C ASP A 348 11.50 -16.45 25.49
N GLY A 349 10.35 -17.01 25.11
CA GLY A 349 9.59 -17.91 25.96
C GLY A 349 8.18 -17.40 26.12
N LEU A 350 7.19 -18.25 25.85
CA LEU A 350 5.81 -17.89 26.13
C LEU A 350 5.66 -17.54 27.61
N ASN A 351 5.08 -16.38 27.89
CA ASN A 351 4.79 -15.92 29.26
C ASN A 351 3.37 -16.30 29.69
N LEU A 352 2.49 -16.53 28.71
CA LEU A 352 1.09 -16.91 28.93
C LEU A 352 0.79 -18.31 28.38
N TYR A 353 -0.35 -18.84 28.81
CA TYR A 353 -0.93 -20.03 28.19
C TYR A 353 -1.57 -19.62 26.85
N ILE A 354 -1.06 -20.18 25.76
CA ILE A 354 -1.59 -19.94 24.41
C ILE A 354 -2.15 -21.26 23.88
N THR A 355 -3.28 -21.21 23.19
CA THR A 355 -3.85 -22.39 22.53
C THR A 355 -3.93 -22.16 21.03
N ALA A 356 -3.48 -23.14 20.23
CA ALA A 356 -3.66 -23.16 18.79
C ALA A 356 -4.68 -24.21 18.37
N ARG A 357 -5.50 -23.91 17.34
CA ARG A 357 -6.54 -24.80 16.83
C ARG A 357 -6.68 -24.75 15.31
N ILE A 358 -7.11 -25.85 14.73
CA ILE A 358 -7.67 -25.87 13.37
C ILE A 358 -9.17 -26.08 13.46
N PHE A 359 -9.94 -25.15 12.92
CA PHE A 359 -11.39 -25.28 12.75
C PHE A 359 -11.76 -25.65 11.32
N ASP A 360 -12.81 -26.43 11.18
CA ASP A 360 -13.61 -26.48 9.96
C ASP A 360 -14.45 -25.20 9.86
N ARG A 361 -14.31 -24.45 8.77
CA ARG A 361 -14.99 -23.16 8.60
C ARG A 361 -16.49 -23.31 8.31
N GLU A 362 -16.92 -24.45 7.77
CA GLU A 362 -18.31 -24.69 7.40
C GLU A 362 -19.11 -25.21 8.60
N THR A 363 -18.53 -26.16 9.35
CA THR A 363 -19.20 -26.75 10.52
C THR A 363 -18.85 -26.06 11.84
N GLN A 364 -17.81 -25.21 11.84
CA GLN A 364 -17.29 -24.51 13.03
C GLN A 364 -16.74 -25.46 14.12
N THR A 365 -16.44 -26.71 13.78
CA THR A 365 -15.89 -27.69 14.72
C THR A 365 -14.37 -27.65 14.80
N ILE A 366 -13.81 -27.90 15.98
CA ILE A 366 -12.37 -28.07 16.20
C ILE A 366 -11.93 -29.44 15.66
N LEU A 367 -10.91 -29.47 14.81
CA LEU A 367 -10.31 -30.69 14.26
C LEU A 367 -8.95 -31.03 14.89
N ALA A 368 -8.22 -30.01 15.35
CA ALA A 368 -6.98 -30.16 16.09
C ALA A 368 -6.85 -29.03 17.11
N GLU A 369 -6.24 -29.33 18.26
CA GLU A 369 -6.00 -28.39 19.34
C GLU A 369 -4.68 -28.73 20.03
N VAL A 370 -3.88 -27.71 20.33
CA VAL A 370 -2.63 -27.84 21.07
C VAL A 370 -2.52 -26.71 22.08
N TYR A 371 -2.24 -27.09 23.32
CA TYR A 371 -2.03 -26.18 24.45
C TYR A 371 -0.54 -25.92 24.64
N PHE A 372 -0.15 -24.67 24.86
CA PHE A 372 1.21 -24.27 25.18
C PHE A 372 1.22 -23.66 26.58
N ALA A 373 1.96 -24.28 27.50
CA ALA A 373 2.28 -23.66 28.78
C ALA A 373 3.42 -22.64 28.63
N PRO A 374 3.64 -21.75 29.62
CA PRO A 374 4.78 -20.84 29.59
C PRO A 374 6.11 -21.55 29.35
N GLY A 375 6.90 -21.03 28.41
CA GLY A 375 8.18 -21.59 27.94
C GLY A 375 8.09 -22.89 27.13
N GLU A 376 6.89 -23.44 26.90
CA GLU A 376 6.71 -24.72 26.22
C GLU A 376 6.74 -24.60 24.69
N GLY A 377 7.21 -25.64 24.01
CA GLY A 377 7.27 -25.74 22.55
C GLY A 377 8.65 -25.47 21.99
N GLU A 378 8.94 -26.10 20.84
CA GLU A 378 10.18 -25.91 20.10
C GLU A 378 10.12 -24.57 19.35
N LEU A 379 11.08 -23.70 19.61
CA LEU A 379 11.15 -22.41 18.93
C LEU A 379 11.75 -22.57 17.54
N ILE A 380 11.00 -22.19 16.51
CA ILE A 380 11.43 -22.12 15.13
C ILE A 380 11.11 -20.71 14.61
N ASP A 381 12.16 -19.90 14.42
CA ASP A 381 12.07 -18.47 14.14
C ASP A 381 11.34 -17.72 15.27
N GLY A 382 10.30 -16.93 14.99
CA GLY A 382 9.46 -16.27 16.02
C GLY A 382 8.25 -17.08 16.49
N MET A 383 8.20 -18.39 16.20
CA MET A 383 7.03 -19.23 16.50
C MET A 383 7.45 -20.44 17.34
N ARG A 384 6.61 -20.84 18.30
CA ARG A 384 6.76 -22.11 19.04
C ARG A 384 5.85 -23.18 18.50
N PHE A 385 6.38 -24.39 18.35
CA PHE A 385 5.66 -25.54 17.82
C PHE A 385 5.53 -26.68 18.83
N LYS A 386 4.41 -27.40 18.74
CA LYS A 386 4.17 -28.65 19.47
C LYS A 386 3.48 -29.67 18.57
N PRO A 387 3.92 -30.94 18.61
CA PRO A 387 3.33 -32.01 17.82
C PRO A 387 1.87 -32.24 18.18
N LEU A 388 1.08 -32.60 17.17
CA LEU A 388 -0.22 -33.21 17.39
C LEU A 388 -0.02 -34.64 17.91
N ASP A 389 -0.87 -35.06 18.85
CA ASP A 389 -0.89 -36.46 19.33
C ASP A 389 -1.12 -37.45 18.18
N GLN A 390 -1.93 -37.02 17.21
CA GLN A 390 -2.11 -37.73 15.93
C GLN A 390 -2.05 -36.72 14.78
N PRO A 391 -1.26 -36.98 13.73
CA PRO A 391 -1.27 -36.14 12.54
C PRO A 391 -2.68 -36.02 11.94
N LEU A 392 -3.09 -34.79 11.63
CA LEU A 392 -4.43 -34.50 11.09
C LEU A 392 -4.36 -34.45 9.55
N ARG A 393 -4.98 -35.42 8.89
CA ARG A 393 -5.16 -35.39 7.44
C ARG A 393 -6.33 -34.50 7.06
N LEU A 394 -6.10 -33.54 6.16
CA LEU A 394 -7.12 -32.67 5.60
C LEU A 394 -7.21 -32.92 4.09
N GLU A 395 -8.43 -33.14 3.58
CA GLU A 395 -8.66 -33.49 2.17
C GLU A 395 -8.78 -32.27 1.26
N ALA A 396 -8.60 -32.48 -0.04
CA ALA A 396 -8.86 -31.43 -1.05
C ALA A 396 -10.32 -30.92 -0.94
N GLY A 397 -10.49 -29.60 -1.03
CA GLY A 397 -11.76 -28.91 -0.88
C GLY A 397 -12.07 -28.48 0.56
N PHE A 398 -11.27 -28.92 1.54
CA PHE A 398 -11.42 -28.49 2.93
C PHE A 398 -11.24 -26.97 3.07
N LYS A 399 -12.08 -26.36 3.91
CA LYS A 399 -12.09 -24.94 4.23
C LYS A 399 -11.80 -24.78 5.72
N GLY A 400 -10.59 -24.34 6.04
CA GLY A 400 -10.09 -24.28 7.40
C GLY A 400 -9.88 -22.86 7.94
N VAL A 401 -9.74 -22.78 9.26
CA VAL A 401 -9.21 -21.62 9.97
C VAL A 401 -8.13 -22.11 10.93
N ILE A 402 -6.89 -21.64 10.77
CA ILE A 402 -5.87 -21.78 11.81
C ILE A 402 -6.04 -20.62 12.80
N GLN A 403 -6.24 -20.96 14.07
CA GLN A 403 -6.62 -20.02 15.13
C GLN A 403 -5.65 -20.11 16.30
N ALA A 404 -5.40 -18.98 16.97
CA ALA A 404 -4.78 -18.96 18.29
C ALA A 404 -5.47 -17.94 19.24
N ASP A 405 -5.43 -18.21 20.55
CA ASP A 405 -5.95 -17.34 21.62
C ASP A 405 -5.11 -17.43 22.90
N GLY A 406 -5.37 -16.52 23.84
CA GLY A 406 -4.66 -16.43 25.12
C GLY A 406 -3.63 -15.31 25.21
N TYR A 407 -3.44 -14.53 24.14
CA TYR A 407 -2.48 -13.41 24.12
C TYR A 407 -2.91 -12.28 25.06
N GLY A 408 -1.94 -11.53 25.58
CA GLY A 408 -2.16 -10.50 26.59
C GLY A 408 -1.00 -9.51 26.67
N PRO A 409 -0.97 -8.64 27.69
CA PRO A 409 0.11 -7.66 27.86
C PRO A 409 1.49 -8.30 28.05
N GLU A 410 1.54 -9.49 28.64
CA GLU A 410 2.77 -10.25 28.92
C GLU A 410 3.21 -11.11 27.74
N GLU A 411 2.32 -11.36 26.78
CA GLU A 411 2.58 -12.19 25.60
C GLU A 411 1.73 -11.65 24.44
N ARG A 412 2.30 -10.77 23.61
CA ARG A 412 1.55 -10.05 22.57
C ARG A 412 1.70 -10.72 21.21
N LEU A 413 0.66 -10.65 20.39
CA LEU A 413 0.70 -11.10 19.00
C LEU A 413 1.13 -9.99 18.03
N LEU A 414 1.37 -10.37 16.77
CA LEU A 414 1.63 -9.45 15.67
C LEU A 414 0.37 -9.10 14.87
N ASN A 415 0.04 -7.81 14.81
CA ASN A 415 -1.05 -7.27 14.00
C ASN A 415 -0.52 -6.20 13.04
N SER A 416 -0.80 -6.36 11.75
CA SER A 416 -0.38 -5.40 10.73
C SER A 416 -1.21 -4.10 10.72
N ASN A 417 -2.29 -4.03 11.51
CA ASN A 417 -3.26 -2.94 11.55
C ASN A 417 -3.82 -2.55 10.17
N GLY A 418 -3.93 -3.55 9.28
CA GLY A 418 -4.40 -3.34 7.90
C GLY A 418 -3.34 -2.79 6.94
N ASN A 419 -2.12 -2.51 7.40
CA ASN A 419 -1.02 -2.06 6.56
C ASN A 419 -0.20 -3.25 6.06
N THR A 420 -0.34 -3.58 4.78
CA THR A 420 0.38 -4.71 4.15
C THR A 420 1.90 -4.58 4.22
N ASN A 421 2.45 -3.37 4.36
CA ASN A 421 3.90 -3.16 4.51
C ASN A 421 4.43 -3.56 5.90
N LEU A 422 3.53 -3.77 6.88
CA LEU A 422 3.89 -4.24 8.22
C LEU A 422 3.75 -5.76 8.35
N ILE A 423 3.31 -6.46 7.30
CA ILE A 423 3.30 -7.93 7.26
C ILE A 423 4.75 -8.39 7.06
N ILE A 424 5.34 -8.89 8.13
CA ILE A 424 6.73 -9.39 8.17
C ILE A 424 6.83 -10.91 8.03
N TRP A 425 5.70 -11.61 7.91
CA TRP A 425 5.63 -13.06 7.67
C TRP A 425 5.38 -13.39 6.20
N THR A 426 5.88 -14.53 5.76
CA THR A 426 5.64 -15.05 4.41
C THR A 426 4.77 -16.30 4.48
N LEU A 427 3.70 -16.32 3.69
CA LEU A 427 2.82 -17.47 3.53
C LEU A 427 3.48 -18.53 2.63
N ASN A 428 3.34 -19.80 2.99
CA ASN A 428 3.79 -20.92 2.19
C ASN A 428 2.58 -21.73 1.71
N ASP A 429 2.30 -21.62 0.41
CA ASP A 429 1.15 -22.24 -0.23
C ASP A 429 1.32 -23.75 -0.51
N GLY A 430 2.44 -24.36 -0.12
CA GLY A 430 2.68 -25.79 -0.32
C GLY A 430 2.70 -26.15 -1.80
N ASN A 431 3.32 -25.30 -2.62
CA ASN A 431 3.31 -25.36 -4.08
C ASN A 431 1.89 -25.20 -4.68
N GLY A 432 1.03 -24.42 -4.02
CA GLY A 432 -0.36 -24.20 -4.44
C GLY A 432 -1.36 -25.24 -3.91
N SER A 433 -0.95 -26.11 -2.99
CA SER A 433 -1.86 -27.03 -2.29
C SER A 433 -2.76 -26.29 -1.30
N ILE A 434 -2.31 -25.16 -0.75
CA ILE A 434 -3.04 -24.30 0.18
C ILE A 434 -3.28 -22.95 -0.48
N ARG A 435 -4.50 -22.43 -0.37
CA ARG A 435 -4.82 -21.03 -0.69
C ARG A 435 -5.21 -20.31 0.58
N PHE A 436 -4.43 -19.33 0.99
CA PHE A 436 -4.83 -18.42 2.08
C PHE A 436 -5.87 -17.43 1.52
N VAL A 437 -7.04 -17.39 2.13
CA VAL A 437 -8.20 -16.64 1.62
C VAL A 437 -8.76 -15.71 2.70
N GLY A 438 -9.68 -14.83 2.30
CA GLY A 438 -10.35 -13.91 3.23
C GLY A 438 -9.41 -12.88 3.85
N SER A 439 -9.90 -12.20 4.87
CA SER A 439 -9.32 -10.98 5.46
C SER A 439 -8.91 -11.15 6.93
N SER A 440 -8.62 -12.39 7.34
CA SER A 440 -8.50 -12.84 8.75
C SER A 440 -9.82 -12.71 9.55
N ARG A 441 -9.87 -13.40 10.70
CA ARG A 441 -11.04 -13.45 11.58
C ARG A 441 -10.68 -13.15 13.03
N TYR A 442 -11.65 -12.68 13.80
CA TYR A 442 -11.52 -12.54 15.25
C TYR A 442 -12.80 -12.94 16.01
N GLY A 443 -12.64 -13.24 17.30
CA GLY A 443 -13.73 -13.51 18.24
C GLY A 443 -13.29 -13.11 19.66
N ILE A 444 -14.23 -12.66 20.49
CA ILE A 444 -13.91 -12.17 21.84
C ILE A 444 -13.73 -13.28 22.88
N ASN A 445 -14.29 -14.47 22.62
CA ASN A 445 -14.28 -15.58 23.56
C ASN A 445 -13.20 -16.61 23.14
N PRO A 446 -12.14 -16.82 23.95
CA PRO A 446 -11.14 -17.84 23.65
C PRO A 446 -11.77 -19.22 23.58
N GLY A 447 -11.21 -20.10 22.74
CA GLY A 447 -11.72 -21.45 22.52
C GLY A 447 -12.94 -21.57 21.62
N THR A 448 -13.48 -20.45 21.11
CA THR A 448 -14.62 -20.45 20.18
C THR A 448 -14.19 -20.11 18.76
N PHE A 449 -14.99 -20.52 17.77
CA PHE A 449 -14.79 -20.17 16.37
C PHE A 449 -14.82 -18.64 16.19
N PRO A 450 -13.79 -18.02 15.56
CA PRO A 450 -13.76 -16.59 15.32
C PRO A 450 -14.74 -16.23 14.19
N ASP A 451 -15.96 -15.90 14.56
CA ASP A 451 -17.10 -15.68 13.67
C ASP A 451 -17.08 -14.32 12.95
N VAL A 452 -16.33 -13.35 13.47
CA VAL A 452 -16.23 -12.02 12.88
C VAL A 452 -15.13 -11.96 11.80
N ILE A 453 -15.54 -11.69 10.57
CA ILE A 453 -14.62 -11.41 9.46
C ILE A 453 -14.10 -9.97 9.61
N ASP A 454 -12.78 -9.81 9.64
CA ASP A 454 -12.15 -8.50 9.68
C ASP A 454 -12.12 -7.88 8.26
N ALA A 455 -12.10 -6.56 8.10
CA ALA A 455 -12.09 -5.91 6.78
C ALA A 455 -10.68 -5.70 6.19
N GLY A 456 -9.63 -6.19 6.86
CA GLY A 456 -8.23 -6.02 6.47
C GLY A 456 -7.72 -6.94 5.37
N PRO A 457 -6.40 -6.93 5.06
CA PRO A 457 -5.80 -7.89 4.14
C PRO A 457 -5.79 -9.31 4.72
N ALA A 458 -5.66 -10.31 3.85
CA ALA A 458 -5.39 -11.68 4.26
C ALA A 458 -4.14 -11.73 5.16
N ALA A 459 -4.18 -12.59 6.20
CA ALA A 459 -3.09 -12.71 7.17
C ALA A 459 -2.76 -11.37 7.84
N ARG A 460 -3.78 -10.67 8.36
CA ARG A 460 -3.60 -9.46 9.19
C ARG A 460 -2.98 -9.78 10.55
N PHE A 461 -3.38 -10.91 11.13
CA PHE A 461 -2.89 -11.39 12.42
C PHE A 461 -1.93 -12.55 12.20
N ALA A 462 -0.76 -12.49 12.82
CA ALA A 462 0.13 -13.64 12.99
C ALA A 462 0.05 -14.08 14.45
N ALA A 463 -0.79 -15.10 14.69
CA ALA A 463 -1.07 -15.63 16.02
C ALA A 463 -0.85 -17.16 16.05
N GLY A 464 -1.46 -17.91 15.12
CA GLY A 464 -1.32 -19.37 15.03
C GLY A 464 -0.93 -19.85 13.64
N THR A 465 -0.02 -20.82 13.56
CA THR A 465 0.46 -21.45 12.32
C THR A 465 0.44 -22.98 12.46
N PHE A 466 0.85 -23.70 11.42
CA PHE A 466 1.00 -25.15 11.47
C PHE A 466 2.08 -25.66 10.51
N GLU A 467 2.74 -26.74 10.90
CA GLU A 467 3.57 -27.55 9.98
C GLU A 467 2.70 -28.63 9.35
N TYR A 468 2.88 -28.82 8.05
CA TYR A 468 2.19 -29.85 7.29
C TYR A 468 3.12 -30.55 6.31
N GLU A 469 2.80 -31.81 6.07
CA GLU A 469 3.33 -32.61 4.98
C GLU A 469 2.55 -32.31 3.69
N ILE A 470 3.27 -31.94 2.64
CA ILE A 470 2.78 -31.81 1.27
C ILE A 470 2.67 -33.20 0.68
N LEU A 471 1.46 -33.56 0.25
CA LEU A 471 1.21 -34.82 -0.43
C LEU A 471 1.28 -34.65 -1.96
N PRO A 472 1.47 -35.75 -2.71
CA PRO A 472 1.39 -35.70 -4.17
C PRO A 472 0.07 -35.05 -4.62
N PRO A 473 0.11 -34.10 -5.56
CA PRO A 473 -1.09 -33.40 -5.97
C PRO A 473 -2.00 -34.33 -6.77
N GLU A 474 -3.26 -34.38 -6.38
CA GLU A 474 -4.33 -35.15 -7.00
C GLU A 474 -5.12 -34.29 -8.00
N ARG A 475 -4.99 -32.96 -7.95
CA ARG A 475 -5.78 -32.02 -8.76
C ARG A 475 -4.98 -30.79 -9.22
N PRO A 476 -5.30 -30.22 -10.40
CA PRO A 476 -4.83 -28.89 -10.79
C PRO A 476 -5.21 -27.80 -9.80
N GLY A 477 -4.39 -26.75 -9.74
CA GLY A 477 -4.73 -25.54 -9.00
C GLY A 477 -5.92 -24.78 -9.58
N THR A 478 -6.51 -23.91 -8.78
CA THR A 478 -7.70 -23.13 -9.17
C THR A 478 -7.31 -21.88 -9.99
N PRO A 479 -7.83 -21.68 -11.22
CA PRO A 479 -7.56 -20.47 -12.00
C PRO A 479 -8.31 -19.25 -11.43
N THR A 480 -7.75 -18.05 -11.64
CA THR A 480 -8.43 -16.79 -11.35
C THR A 480 -8.98 -16.20 -12.66
N LEU A 481 -10.30 -16.02 -12.73
CA LEU A 481 -11.03 -15.61 -13.94
C LEU A 481 -11.34 -14.12 -13.92
N SER A 482 -11.21 -13.46 -15.07
CA SER A 482 -11.62 -12.08 -15.30
C SER A 482 -12.30 -11.91 -16.66
N VAL A 483 -13.15 -10.89 -16.76
CA VAL A 483 -13.70 -10.41 -18.03
C VAL A 483 -12.79 -9.31 -18.56
N LEU A 484 -12.28 -9.47 -19.80
CA LEU A 484 -11.39 -8.48 -20.41
C LEU A 484 -12.16 -7.22 -20.86
N GLN A 485 -13.40 -7.41 -21.31
CA GLN A 485 -14.29 -6.32 -21.71
C GLN A 485 -15.70 -6.61 -21.19
N PRO A 486 -16.22 -5.81 -20.24
CA PRO A 486 -17.54 -6.06 -19.65
C PRO A 486 -18.69 -5.90 -20.64
N TYR A 487 -18.42 -5.19 -21.74
CA TYR A 487 -19.39 -4.91 -22.78
C TYR A 487 -18.70 -5.13 -24.13
N GLU A 488 -19.11 -6.17 -24.86
CA GLU A 488 -18.86 -6.38 -26.30
C GLU A 488 -20.18 -6.59 -27.05
N ASP A 489 -20.18 -6.52 -28.39
CA ASP A 489 -21.37 -6.84 -29.20
C ASP A 489 -21.44 -8.34 -29.47
N ALA A 490 -22.48 -9.00 -28.95
CA ALA A 490 -22.75 -10.43 -29.09
C ALA A 490 -21.56 -11.34 -28.71
N VAL A 491 -20.69 -10.83 -27.82
CA VAL A 491 -19.46 -11.51 -27.40
C VAL A 491 -19.20 -11.27 -25.92
N VAL A 492 -18.57 -12.24 -25.25
CA VAL A 492 -17.84 -12.04 -23.99
C VAL A 492 -16.41 -12.57 -24.14
N THR A 493 -15.41 -11.72 -23.90
CA THR A 493 -14.00 -12.14 -23.87
C THR A 493 -13.51 -12.33 -22.43
N LEU A 494 -13.12 -13.55 -22.10
CA LEU A 494 -12.63 -14.01 -20.81
C LEU A 494 -11.11 -14.23 -20.84
N SER A 495 -10.46 -14.02 -19.70
CA SER A 495 -9.05 -14.32 -19.47
C SER A 495 -8.85 -14.90 -18.07
N TRP A 496 -7.86 -15.78 -17.91
CA TRP A 496 -7.48 -16.30 -16.59
C TRP A 496 -5.98 -16.55 -16.49
N SER A 497 -5.50 -16.76 -15.26
CA SER A 497 -4.10 -17.11 -15.00
C SER A 497 -3.78 -18.55 -15.42
N ALA A 498 -2.58 -18.77 -15.97
CA ALA A 498 -2.08 -20.12 -16.25
C ALA A 498 -1.91 -20.92 -14.93
N VAL A 499 -2.33 -22.19 -14.95
CA VAL A 499 -2.26 -23.10 -13.80
C VAL A 499 -1.07 -24.02 -14.01
N THR A 500 0.04 -23.67 -13.37
CA THR A 500 1.31 -24.42 -13.47
C THR A 500 1.60 -25.26 -12.22
N LYS A 501 0.82 -25.08 -11.16
CA LYS A 501 0.98 -25.74 -9.86
C LYS A 501 -0.38 -25.87 -9.16
N PRO A 502 -0.53 -26.77 -8.17
CA PRO A 502 0.43 -27.82 -7.78
C PRO A 502 0.53 -28.93 -8.85
N LEU A 503 -0.54 -29.15 -9.63
CA LEU A 503 -0.53 -29.98 -10.84
C LEU A 503 -0.81 -29.08 -12.07
N PRO A 504 0.04 -29.09 -13.13
CA PRO A 504 -0.17 -28.26 -14.30
C PRO A 504 -1.44 -28.61 -15.07
N ALA A 505 -2.17 -27.58 -15.52
CA ALA A 505 -3.30 -27.76 -16.42
C ALA A 505 -2.82 -28.08 -17.84
N ALA A 506 -3.40 -29.10 -18.46
CA ALA A 506 -3.26 -29.37 -19.89
C ALA A 506 -4.31 -28.64 -20.72
N LYS A 507 -5.50 -28.40 -20.14
CA LYS A 507 -6.59 -27.65 -20.74
C LYS A 507 -7.50 -27.02 -19.68
N TYR A 508 -8.42 -26.20 -20.14
CA TYR A 508 -9.44 -25.51 -19.37
C TYR A 508 -10.82 -25.80 -19.93
N ARG A 509 -11.80 -25.87 -19.02
CA ARG A 509 -13.22 -25.96 -19.33
C ARG A 509 -13.90 -24.68 -18.92
N VAL A 510 -14.58 -24.05 -19.87
CA VAL A 510 -15.31 -22.80 -19.65
C VAL A 510 -16.79 -23.13 -19.50
N TYR A 511 -17.38 -22.69 -18.40
CA TYR A 511 -18.79 -22.87 -18.12
C TYR A 511 -19.53 -21.54 -18.09
N ARG A 512 -20.79 -21.56 -18.53
CA ARG A 512 -21.67 -20.39 -18.62
C ARG A 512 -23.04 -20.66 -17.98
N ALA A 513 -23.59 -19.66 -17.31
CA ALA A 513 -24.95 -19.64 -16.74
C ALA A 513 -25.65 -18.29 -17.01
N THR A 514 -26.95 -18.24 -16.78
CA THR A 514 -27.78 -17.01 -16.78
C THR A 514 -28.19 -16.57 -15.36
N ASP A 515 -27.71 -17.29 -14.34
CA ASP A 515 -27.92 -17.03 -12.93
C ASP A 515 -26.57 -17.16 -12.20
N PRO A 516 -26.22 -16.26 -11.27
CA PRO A 516 -24.95 -16.32 -10.54
C PRO A 516 -24.77 -17.61 -9.72
N ALA A 517 -25.85 -18.24 -9.29
CA ALA A 517 -25.85 -19.52 -8.57
C ALA A 517 -25.86 -20.75 -9.53
N GLY A 518 -25.97 -20.52 -10.84
CA GLY A 518 -26.09 -21.56 -11.84
C GLY A 518 -27.54 -22.00 -12.11
N PRO A 519 -27.76 -23.10 -12.84
CA PRO A 519 -26.77 -24.10 -13.22
C PRO A 519 -25.80 -23.62 -14.31
N PHE A 520 -24.52 -23.99 -14.15
CA PHE A 520 -23.46 -23.74 -15.13
C PHE A 520 -23.39 -24.86 -16.17
N THR A 521 -23.22 -24.49 -17.44
CA THR A 521 -23.15 -25.41 -18.59
C THR A 521 -21.82 -25.25 -19.32
N LEU A 522 -21.19 -26.36 -19.73
CA LEU A 522 -19.92 -26.33 -20.46
C LEU A 522 -20.12 -25.72 -21.86
N VAL A 523 -19.41 -24.64 -22.17
CA VAL A 523 -19.48 -23.95 -23.47
C VAL A 523 -18.21 -24.10 -24.30
N ALA A 524 -17.06 -24.37 -23.68
CA ALA A 524 -15.81 -24.59 -24.40
C ALA A 524 -14.79 -25.43 -23.63
N GLU A 525 -13.89 -26.08 -24.37
CA GLU A 525 -12.61 -26.57 -23.88
C GLU A 525 -11.48 -25.91 -24.66
N THR A 526 -10.42 -25.45 -23.98
CA THR A 526 -9.27 -24.78 -24.63
C THR A 526 -7.99 -25.02 -23.85
N SER A 527 -6.85 -25.08 -24.53
CA SER A 527 -5.52 -25.04 -23.88
C SER A 527 -4.99 -23.62 -23.67
N GLU A 528 -5.68 -22.61 -24.23
CA GLU A 528 -5.34 -21.20 -24.06
C GLU A 528 -5.86 -20.68 -22.71
N THR A 529 -5.27 -19.60 -22.20
CA THR A 529 -5.66 -18.94 -20.95
C THR A 529 -6.71 -17.85 -21.14
N GLY A 530 -7.57 -18.03 -22.14
CA GLY A 530 -8.62 -17.10 -22.51
C GLY A 530 -9.63 -17.75 -23.44
N TYR A 531 -10.83 -17.17 -23.49
CA TYR A 531 -11.91 -17.64 -24.33
C TYR A 531 -12.79 -16.49 -24.79
N ARG A 532 -13.18 -16.53 -26.06
CA ARG A 532 -14.08 -15.55 -26.66
C ARG A 532 -15.41 -16.23 -26.96
N ASP A 533 -16.40 -16.02 -26.10
CA ASP A 533 -17.73 -16.57 -26.29
C ASP A 533 -18.50 -15.72 -27.29
N THR A 534 -18.65 -16.20 -28.53
CA THR A 534 -19.40 -15.51 -29.59
C THR A 534 -20.82 -16.05 -29.77
N THR A 535 -21.31 -16.85 -28.82
CA THR A 535 -22.63 -17.50 -28.88
C THR A 535 -23.66 -16.85 -27.97
N VAL A 536 -23.26 -15.79 -27.28
CA VAL A 536 -24.09 -15.02 -26.36
C VAL A 536 -25.01 -14.05 -27.10
N GLN A 537 -26.15 -13.78 -26.47
CA GLN A 537 -27.08 -12.76 -26.94
C GLN A 537 -26.87 -11.46 -26.20
N ASN A 538 -27.05 -10.35 -26.92
CA ASN A 538 -27.04 -9.02 -26.35
C ASN A 538 -28.19 -8.82 -25.35
N GLY A 539 -27.99 -7.95 -24.36
CA GLY A 539 -28.97 -7.61 -23.33
C GLY A 539 -29.15 -8.66 -22.24
N THR A 540 -28.54 -9.83 -22.37
CA THR A 540 -28.59 -10.89 -21.35
C THR A 540 -27.32 -10.86 -20.51
N GLU A 541 -27.45 -10.86 -19.17
CA GLU A 541 -26.31 -11.02 -18.27
C GLU A 541 -25.89 -12.50 -18.23
N TRP A 542 -24.62 -12.75 -18.53
CA TRP A 542 -24.02 -14.09 -18.57
C TRP A 542 -22.98 -14.23 -17.48
N PHE A 543 -23.06 -15.32 -16.72
CA PHE A 543 -22.13 -15.68 -15.65
C PHE A 543 -21.19 -16.77 -16.12
N TYR A 544 -19.90 -16.67 -15.77
CA TYR A 544 -18.87 -17.61 -16.18
C TYR A 544 -18.04 -18.11 -15.01
N THR A 545 -17.64 -19.38 -15.11
CA THR A 545 -16.56 -19.96 -14.30
C THR A 545 -15.68 -20.83 -15.19
N VAL A 546 -14.42 -21.01 -14.79
CA VAL A 546 -13.44 -21.81 -15.51
C VAL A 546 -12.82 -22.85 -14.59
N ARG A 547 -12.65 -24.06 -15.11
CA ARG A 547 -12.03 -25.18 -14.41
C ARG A 547 -10.78 -25.64 -15.14
N ALA A 548 -9.69 -25.85 -14.40
CA ALA A 548 -8.47 -26.46 -14.92
C ALA A 548 -8.58 -27.99 -14.99
N VAL A 549 -7.99 -28.60 -16.02
CA VAL A 549 -7.92 -30.06 -16.19
C VAL A 549 -6.48 -30.47 -16.48
N ALA A 550 -5.94 -31.41 -15.70
CA ALA A 550 -4.60 -31.94 -15.86
C ALA A 550 -4.48 -32.89 -17.07
N ALA A 551 -3.26 -33.25 -17.43
CA ALA A 551 -2.98 -34.18 -18.52
C ALA A 551 -3.55 -35.60 -18.28
N GLY A 552 -3.67 -36.03 -17.02
CA GLY A 552 -4.30 -37.30 -16.63
C GLY A 552 -5.83 -37.26 -16.63
N GLY A 553 -6.43 -36.08 -16.83
CA GLY A 553 -7.88 -35.87 -16.82
C GLY A 553 -8.44 -35.44 -15.46
N GLU A 554 -7.60 -35.27 -14.45
CA GLU A 554 -7.99 -34.79 -13.13
C GLU A 554 -8.50 -33.34 -13.21
N GLU A 555 -9.62 -33.09 -12.54
CA GLU A 555 -10.29 -31.78 -12.56
C GLU A 555 -10.01 -31.00 -11.28
N GLY A 556 -9.65 -29.73 -11.44
CA GLY A 556 -9.52 -28.76 -10.35
C GLY A 556 -10.87 -28.23 -9.87
N PHE A 557 -10.82 -27.25 -8.97
CA PHE A 557 -12.02 -26.51 -8.53
C PHE A 557 -12.41 -25.43 -9.55
N ASP A 558 -13.66 -24.98 -9.45
CA ASP A 558 -14.17 -23.86 -10.24
C ASP A 558 -13.52 -22.54 -9.79
N SER A 559 -13.22 -21.66 -10.75
CA SER A 559 -12.75 -20.31 -10.48
C SER A 559 -13.79 -19.47 -9.73
N ASN A 560 -13.42 -18.24 -9.37
CA ASN A 560 -14.40 -17.21 -9.07
C ASN A 560 -15.41 -17.05 -10.23
N VAL A 561 -16.65 -16.69 -9.89
CA VAL A 561 -17.68 -16.35 -10.87
C VAL A 561 -17.49 -14.91 -11.32
N VAL A 562 -17.60 -14.65 -12.62
CA VAL A 562 -17.64 -13.31 -13.22
C VAL A 562 -18.88 -13.17 -14.09
N SER A 563 -19.36 -11.94 -14.32
CA SER A 563 -20.49 -11.68 -15.23
C SER A 563 -20.17 -10.63 -16.29
N SER A 564 -20.91 -10.69 -17.40
CA SER A 564 -20.88 -9.69 -18.48
C SER A 564 -22.22 -9.66 -19.21
N THR A 565 -22.64 -8.46 -19.62
CA THR A 565 -23.86 -8.22 -20.41
C THR A 565 -23.47 -7.65 -21.77
N PRO A 566 -23.28 -8.49 -22.80
CA PRO A 566 -23.00 -8.06 -24.16
C PRO A 566 -24.08 -7.11 -24.66
N ASN A 567 -23.69 -6.07 -25.39
CA ASN A 567 -24.62 -5.13 -26.04
C ASN A 567 -23.98 -4.53 -27.31
N PRO A 568 -24.77 -4.34 -28.38
CA PRO A 568 -24.28 -3.81 -29.65
C PRO A 568 -24.01 -2.32 -29.52
N ARG A 569 -22.98 -1.82 -30.23
CA ARG A 569 -22.76 -0.37 -30.34
C ARG A 569 -23.70 0.21 -31.37
N LEU A 570 -24.83 0.76 -30.93
CA LEU A 570 -25.75 1.43 -31.82
C LEU A 570 -25.64 2.96 -31.65
N PRO A 571 -25.84 3.74 -32.71
CA PRO A 571 -26.18 5.15 -32.56
C PRO A 571 -27.59 5.26 -31.98
N GLY A 572 -27.86 6.36 -31.28
CA GLY A 572 -29.17 6.56 -30.69
C GLY A 572 -29.28 7.83 -29.88
N VAL A 573 -30.44 7.97 -29.25
CA VAL A 573 -30.74 9.05 -28.31
C VAL A 573 -30.46 8.60 -26.88
N ALA A 574 -30.24 9.53 -25.96
CA ALA A 574 -30.01 9.23 -24.55
C ALA A 574 -31.14 8.37 -23.94
N TYR A 575 -32.38 8.71 -24.26
CA TYR A 575 -33.58 7.97 -23.86
C TYR A 575 -34.72 8.23 -24.85
N VAL A 576 -35.70 7.35 -24.87
CA VAL A 576 -36.93 7.48 -25.65
C VAL A 576 -38.10 7.61 -24.68
N VAL A 577 -38.83 8.72 -24.79
CA VAL A 577 -40.16 8.84 -24.18
C VAL A 577 -41.18 8.48 -25.28
N PRO A 578 -42.05 7.47 -25.06
CA PRO A 578 -43.09 7.12 -26.03
C PRO A 578 -44.05 8.29 -26.33
N THR A 579 -44.51 8.39 -27.57
CA THR A 579 -45.36 9.49 -28.08
C THR A 579 -46.78 9.57 -27.50
N TRP A 580 -47.18 8.58 -26.69
CA TRP A 580 -48.53 8.49 -26.12
C TRP A 580 -48.58 8.86 -24.63
N ILE A 581 -47.42 9.14 -24.00
CA ILE A 581 -47.33 9.43 -22.57
C ILE A 581 -47.24 10.94 -22.40
N ALA A 582 -48.23 11.53 -21.72
CA ALA A 582 -48.27 12.95 -21.45
C ALA A 582 -47.28 13.36 -20.35
N ALA A 583 -46.72 14.57 -20.44
CA ALA A 583 -45.95 15.15 -19.36
C ALA A 583 -46.80 15.40 -18.11
N ALA A 584 -46.13 15.49 -16.96
CA ALA A 584 -46.78 15.71 -15.66
C ALA A 584 -46.17 16.88 -14.87
N GLY A 585 -45.02 17.42 -15.27
CA GLY A 585 -44.26 18.37 -14.47
C GLY A 585 -44.22 19.79 -15.03
N THR A 586 -44.34 20.79 -14.14
CA THR A 586 -44.13 22.21 -14.46
C THR A 586 -42.97 22.75 -13.62
N TYR A 587 -41.80 22.92 -14.23
CA TYR A 587 -40.62 23.46 -13.54
C TYR A 587 -39.70 24.16 -14.55
N GLY A 588 -39.46 25.46 -14.36
CA GLY A 588 -38.67 26.25 -15.31
C GLY A 588 -37.15 26.17 -15.10
N GLY A 589 -36.69 25.59 -14.00
CA GLY A 589 -35.27 25.41 -13.69
C GLY A 589 -34.60 24.31 -14.52
N SER A 590 -33.28 24.17 -14.36
CA SER A 590 -32.52 23.09 -14.99
C SER A 590 -32.93 21.74 -14.40
N LEU A 591 -33.21 20.78 -15.28
CA LEU A 591 -33.51 19.39 -14.97
C LEU A 591 -32.53 18.51 -15.73
N GLY A 592 -31.79 17.64 -15.03
CA GLY A 592 -30.68 16.87 -15.58
C GLY A 592 -30.76 15.37 -15.34
N MET A 593 -30.14 14.61 -16.24
CA MET A 593 -29.89 13.17 -16.11
C MET A 593 -28.40 12.87 -16.19
N ASP A 594 -27.94 12.06 -15.25
CA ASP A 594 -26.56 11.63 -15.10
C ASP A 594 -26.26 10.40 -15.97
N PHE A 595 -25.09 10.39 -16.62
CA PHE A 595 -24.64 9.23 -17.37
C PHE A 595 -23.12 9.06 -17.32
N ASP A 596 -22.68 7.81 -17.44
CA ASP A 596 -21.28 7.41 -17.59
C ASP A 596 -21.06 6.82 -18.98
N VAL A 597 -19.95 7.18 -19.60
CA VAL A 597 -19.57 6.70 -20.94
C VAL A 597 -18.82 5.38 -20.79
N ALA A 598 -19.48 4.27 -21.09
CA ALA A 598 -18.88 2.94 -21.03
C ALA A 598 -17.90 2.70 -22.19
N ARG A 599 -18.19 3.25 -23.38
CA ARG A 599 -17.35 3.17 -24.59
C ARG A 599 -17.38 4.52 -25.30
N PRO A 600 -16.30 4.95 -25.99
CA PRO A 600 -16.25 6.30 -26.56
C PRO A 600 -17.39 6.57 -27.54
N VAL A 601 -18.01 7.74 -27.41
CA VAL A 601 -19.11 8.20 -28.26
C VAL A 601 -18.83 9.58 -28.82
N ARG A 602 -19.54 9.94 -29.89
CA ARG A 602 -19.58 11.28 -30.46
C ARG A 602 -21.00 11.80 -30.41
N VAL A 603 -21.23 12.84 -29.63
CA VAL A 603 -22.51 13.55 -29.56
C VAL A 603 -22.60 14.52 -30.75
N THR A 604 -23.68 14.44 -31.51
CA THR A 604 -23.88 15.27 -32.72
C THR A 604 -25.10 16.18 -32.63
N GLU A 605 -26.07 15.87 -31.77
CA GLU A 605 -27.28 16.67 -31.57
C GLU A 605 -27.59 16.78 -30.08
N LEU A 606 -28.16 17.91 -29.66
CA LEU A 606 -28.87 18.00 -28.38
C LEU A 606 -30.36 18.06 -28.65
N GLY A 607 -31.16 17.73 -27.63
CA GLY A 607 -32.60 17.77 -27.73
C GLY A 607 -33.31 18.13 -26.44
N VAL A 608 -34.57 18.50 -26.59
CA VAL A 608 -35.51 18.80 -25.49
C VAL A 608 -36.77 17.96 -25.67
N TYR A 609 -37.40 17.59 -24.58
CA TYR A 609 -38.70 16.93 -24.60
C TYR A 609 -39.79 17.90 -25.10
N ASP A 610 -40.71 17.39 -25.90
CA ASP A 610 -41.86 18.12 -26.48
C ASP A 610 -43.13 17.43 -25.99
N ASP A 611 -43.91 18.12 -25.13
CA ASP A 611 -45.11 17.54 -24.53
C ASP A 611 -46.16 17.29 -25.60
N GLN A 612 -46.56 16.02 -25.78
CA GLN A 612 -47.50 15.58 -26.81
C GLN A 612 -46.97 15.64 -28.25
N ALA A 613 -45.69 16.01 -28.45
CA ALA A 613 -45.02 16.03 -29.74
C ALA A 613 -45.73 16.94 -30.78
N ASP A 614 -46.44 17.97 -30.33
CA ASP A 614 -47.26 18.86 -31.16
C ASP A 614 -46.54 20.18 -31.51
N GLY A 615 -45.31 20.36 -31.02
CA GLY A 615 -44.50 21.55 -31.25
C GLY A 615 -44.15 22.23 -29.93
N LEU A 616 -43.20 23.16 -29.95
CA LEU A 616 -42.84 23.87 -28.73
C LEU A 616 -43.68 25.13 -28.57
N PHE A 617 -44.27 25.31 -27.40
CA PHE A 617 -44.97 26.55 -27.03
C PHE A 617 -44.10 27.51 -26.23
N LEU A 618 -43.04 27.00 -25.59
CA LEU A 618 -42.06 27.79 -24.85
C LEU A 618 -40.67 27.69 -25.48
N THR A 619 -39.81 28.67 -25.14
CA THR A 619 -38.38 28.58 -25.46
C THR A 619 -37.69 27.70 -24.44
N LEU A 620 -37.12 26.59 -24.92
CA LEU A 620 -36.38 25.62 -24.10
C LEU A 620 -34.89 25.67 -24.46
N THR A 621 -34.04 25.20 -23.55
CA THR A 621 -32.60 25.06 -23.84
C THR A 621 -32.13 23.72 -23.32
N ALA A 622 -31.38 22.99 -24.16
CA ALA A 622 -30.66 21.77 -23.77
C ALA A 622 -29.18 22.07 -23.57
N ALA A 623 -28.54 21.40 -22.62
CA ALA A 623 -27.13 21.57 -22.32
C ALA A 623 -26.48 20.27 -21.83
N LEU A 624 -25.27 20.02 -22.32
CA LEU A 624 -24.42 18.90 -21.94
C LEU A 624 -23.29 19.39 -21.05
N TYR A 625 -23.13 18.78 -19.87
CA TYR A 625 -22.13 19.14 -18.88
C TYR A 625 -21.19 17.98 -18.55
N ASN A 626 -19.97 18.31 -18.12
CA ASN A 626 -19.12 17.41 -17.34
C ASN A 626 -19.63 17.39 -15.89
N ARG A 627 -19.98 16.20 -15.40
CA ARG A 627 -20.57 16.03 -14.07
C ARG A 627 -19.59 16.31 -12.93
N GLU A 628 -18.31 16.05 -13.14
CA GLU A 628 -17.28 16.18 -12.10
C GLU A 628 -16.87 17.64 -11.91
N THR A 629 -16.80 18.41 -13.00
CA THR A 629 -16.34 19.80 -12.98
C THR A 629 -17.48 20.83 -13.03
N GLY A 630 -18.69 20.42 -13.43
CA GLY A 630 -19.79 21.32 -13.74
C GLY A 630 -19.61 22.11 -15.04
N GLU A 631 -18.57 21.80 -15.83
CA GLU A 631 -18.24 22.50 -17.07
C GLU A 631 -19.32 22.28 -18.14
N LEU A 632 -19.77 23.37 -18.78
CA LEU A 632 -20.67 23.32 -19.92
C LEU A 632 -19.89 22.95 -21.19
N LEU A 633 -20.22 21.82 -21.79
CA LEU A 633 -19.58 21.33 -23.01
C LEU A 633 -20.31 21.83 -24.28
N ALA A 634 -21.64 21.87 -24.25
CA ALA A 634 -22.46 22.44 -25.31
C ALA A 634 -23.85 22.83 -24.83
N SER A 635 -24.48 23.77 -25.51
CA SER A 635 -25.90 24.10 -25.34
C SER A 635 -26.57 24.47 -26.66
N ILE A 636 -27.88 24.23 -26.75
CA ILE A 636 -28.72 24.61 -27.89
C ILE A 636 -30.06 25.16 -27.41
N VAL A 637 -30.48 26.28 -28.00
CA VAL A 637 -31.79 26.91 -27.76
C VAL A 637 -32.82 26.42 -28.80
N PHE A 638 -34.01 26.11 -28.31
CA PHE A 638 -35.18 25.68 -29.07
C PHE A 638 -36.30 26.69 -28.86
N THR A 639 -36.86 27.22 -29.95
CA THR A 639 -37.95 28.23 -29.89
C THR A 639 -39.19 27.69 -30.58
N PRO A 640 -40.38 28.25 -30.33
CA PRO A 640 -41.60 27.87 -31.07
C PRO A 640 -41.47 27.98 -32.59
N ASP A 641 -40.73 29.01 -33.07
CA ASP A 641 -40.51 29.23 -34.52
C ASP A 641 -39.40 28.35 -35.12
N ASP A 642 -38.49 27.84 -34.27
CA ASP A 642 -37.41 26.94 -34.66
C ASP A 642 -37.26 25.84 -33.60
N PRO A 643 -38.21 24.88 -33.55
CA PRO A 643 -38.21 23.82 -32.55
C PRO A 643 -37.26 22.68 -32.94
N GLY A 644 -36.64 22.68 -34.12
CA GLY A 644 -35.84 21.55 -34.59
C GLY A 644 -36.68 20.35 -35.05
N THR A 645 -36.00 19.22 -35.29
CA THR A 645 -36.61 18.01 -35.85
C THR A 645 -37.17 17.11 -34.76
N LEU A 646 -38.42 16.68 -34.91
CA LEU A 646 -39.05 15.72 -34.00
C LEU A 646 -38.51 14.30 -34.24
N ARG A 647 -38.10 13.64 -33.16
CA ARG A 647 -37.78 12.21 -33.10
C ARG A 647 -38.41 11.67 -31.81
N ASP A 648 -39.40 10.80 -31.95
CA ASP A 648 -40.27 10.37 -30.86
C ASP A 648 -40.91 11.58 -30.15
N SER A 649 -40.89 11.67 -28.82
CA SER A 649 -41.38 12.85 -28.07
C SER A 649 -40.30 13.89 -27.78
N SER A 650 -39.25 13.98 -28.59
CA SER A 650 -38.16 14.93 -28.38
C SER A 650 -37.78 15.66 -29.67
N ARG A 651 -37.43 16.93 -29.51
CA ARG A 651 -36.95 17.81 -30.57
C ARG A 651 -35.44 17.88 -30.56
N PHE A 652 -34.80 17.73 -31.72
CA PHE A 652 -33.35 17.73 -31.86
C PHE A 652 -32.84 18.82 -32.80
N LYS A 653 -31.65 19.31 -32.49
CA LYS A 653 -30.89 20.24 -33.34
C LYS A 653 -29.42 19.83 -33.38
N PRO A 654 -28.74 20.00 -34.52
CA PRO A 654 -27.33 19.64 -34.66
C PRO A 654 -26.44 20.58 -33.85
N LEU A 655 -25.40 20.02 -33.24
CA LEU A 655 -24.29 20.78 -32.70
C LEU A 655 -23.47 21.39 -33.83
N ALA A 656 -22.98 22.62 -33.62
CA ALA A 656 -22.07 23.27 -34.56
C ALA A 656 -20.77 22.47 -34.74
N GLN A 657 -20.31 21.80 -33.68
CA GLN A 657 -19.22 20.84 -33.70
C GLN A 657 -19.59 19.62 -32.85
N PRO A 658 -19.48 18.40 -33.39
CA PRO A 658 -19.67 17.19 -32.60
C PRO A 658 -18.68 17.09 -31.44
N ILE A 659 -19.11 16.50 -30.33
CA ILE A 659 -18.29 16.34 -29.11
C ILE A 659 -17.94 14.87 -28.93
N ASN A 660 -16.66 14.55 -28.89
CA ASN A 660 -16.18 13.21 -28.56
C ASN A 660 -16.08 13.06 -27.04
N LEU A 661 -16.77 12.07 -26.49
CA LEU A 661 -16.69 11.71 -25.08
C LEU A 661 -15.91 10.39 -24.94
N PRO A 662 -14.78 10.38 -24.20
CA PRO A 662 -13.98 9.17 -24.03
C PRO A 662 -14.64 8.18 -23.05
N ALA A 663 -14.20 6.92 -23.07
CA ALA A 663 -14.61 5.95 -22.06
C ALA A 663 -14.21 6.42 -20.65
N GLY A 664 -15.11 6.22 -19.68
CA GLY A 664 -14.97 6.70 -18.30
C GLY A 664 -15.44 8.14 -18.07
N PHE A 665 -15.78 8.90 -19.12
CA PHE A 665 -16.33 10.24 -18.96
C PHE A 665 -17.68 10.20 -18.22
N LYS A 666 -17.89 11.17 -17.31
CA LYS A 666 -19.12 11.31 -16.50
C LYS A 666 -19.84 12.59 -16.91
N GLY A 667 -21.04 12.46 -17.47
CA GLY A 667 -21.81 13.57 -18.03
C GLY A 667 -23.14 13.82 -17.34
N VAL A 668 -23.68 15.02 -17.59
CA VAL A 668 -25.08 15.37 -17.31
C VAL A 668 -25.70 15.99 -18.55
N ILE A 669 -26.80 15.42 -19.05
CA ILE A 669 -27.65 16.09 -20.04
C ILE A 669 -28.79 16.79 -19.31
N ALA A 670 -28.95 18.10 -19.51
CA ALA A 670 -29.95 18.91 -18.83
C ALA A 670 -30.77 19.76 -19.79
N ALA A 671 -31.96 20.16 -19.37
CA ALA A 671 -32.76 21.17 -20.04
C ALA A 671 -33.53 22.07 -19.05
N TRP A 672 -33.89 23.28 -19.49
CA TRP A 672 -34.69 24.25 -18.73
C TRP A 672 -35.63 25.05 -19.63
N GLY A 673 -36.54 25.81 -19.01
CA GLY A 673 -37.51 26.65 -19.70
C GLY A 673 -38.95 26.11 -19.69
N TYR A 674 -39.18 24.92 -19.11
CA TYR A 674 -40.50 24.31 -19.05
C TYR A 674 -41.48 25.08 -18.14
N GLY A 675 -42.76 24.99 -18.44
CA GLY A 675 -43.84 25.71 -17.77
C GLY A 675 -45.20 25.05 -17.97
N ALA A 676 -46.28 25.79 -17.70
CA ALA A 676 -47.63 25.26 -17.83
C ALA A 676 -48.04 24.99 -19.29
N GLU A 677 -47.46 25.73 -20.24
CA GLU A 677 -47.72 25.60 -21.69
C GLU A 677 -46.80 24.58 -22.37
N GLU A 678 -45.69 24.22 -21.74
CA GLU A 678 -44.72 23.23 -22.25
C GLU A 678 -44.15 22.46 -21.06
N ARG A 679 -44.63 21.25 -20.82
CA ARG A 679 -44.37 20.50 -19.58
C ARG A 679 -43.23 19.50 -19.75
N TYR A 680 -42.47 19.24 -18.69
CA TYR A 680 -41.41 18.22 -18.73
C TYR A 680 -41.96 16.84 -18.34
N PHE A 681 -41.33 15.80 -18.89
CA PHE A 681 -41.61 14.42 -18.50
C PHE A 681 -40.97 14.07 -17.15
N SER A 682 -41.79 13.62 -16.20
CA SER A 682 -41.36 13.20 -14.86
C SER A 682 -41.67 11.73 -14.63
N ASN A 683 -40.64 10.89 -14.50
CA ASN A 683 -40.78 9.48 -14.15
C ASN A 683 -40.84 9.26 -12.63
N ALA A 684 -41.65 10.04 -11.91
CA ALA A 684 -41.71 9.96 -10.45
C ALA A 684 -42.26 8.63 -9.91
N GLN A 685 -42.93 7.84 -10.76
CA GLN A 685 -43.60 6.58 -10.43
C GLN A 685 -42.90 5.33 -10.99
N ASP A 686 -41.70 5.49 -11.57
CA ASP A 686 -40.93 4.40 -12.18
C ASP A 686 -41.73 3.60 -13.23
N LEU A 687 -42.33 4.33 -14.16
CA LEU A 687 -43.14 3.76 -15.23
C LEU A 687 -42.26 2.87 -16.14
N PRO A 688 -42.71 1.64 -16.47
CA PRO A 688 -41.92 0.67 -17.23
C PRO A 688 -41.67 1.05 -18.70
N ASP A 689 -42.33 2.10 -19.20
CA ASP A 689 -42.37 2.46 -20.63
C ASP A 689 -41.30 3.49 -21.04
N LEU A 690 -40.42 3.95 -20.13
CA LEU A 690 -39.27 4.78 -20.50
C LEU A 690 -38.11 3.89 -20.96
N GLU A 691 -37.95 3.77 -22.28
CA GLU A 691 -36.83 3.03 -22.85
C GLU A 691 -35.54 3.84 -22.75
N MET A 692 -34.70 3.50 -21.78
CA MET A 692 -33.31 3.93 -21.77
C MET A 692 -32.55 3.25 -22.90
N PHE A 693 -31.62 3.98 -23.52
CA PHE A 693 -30.85 3.42 -24.62
C PHE A 693 -29.99 2.22 -24.20
N GLY A 694 -30.26 1.06 -24.79
CA GLY A 694 -29.59 -0.22 -24.51
C GLY A 694 -28.34 -0.53 -25.35
N GLY A 695 -27.80 0.41 -26.13
CA GLY A 695 -26.70 0.15 -27.08
C GLY A 695 -25.28 0.23 -26.52
N GLY A 696 -25.09 -0.18 -25.25
CA GLY A 696 -23.79 -0.56 -24.66
C GLY A 696 -22.68 0.50 -24.57
N SER A 697 -22.92 1.74 -25.02
CA SER A 697 -21.91 2.81 -25.02
C SER A 697 -22.09 3.82 -23.87
N LEU A 698 -23.31 3.93 -23.32
CA LEU A 698 -23.66 4.81 -22.21
C LEU A 698 -24.37 4.01 -21.10
N LEU A 699 -24.13 4.42 -19.85
CA LEU A 699 -24.83 3.93 -18.68
C LEU A 699 -25.45 5.14 -17.98
N PHE A 700 -26.78 5.27 -17.97
CA PHE A 700 -27.39 6.29 -17.12
C PHE A 700 -27.31 5.83 -15.66
N VAL A 701 -26.79 6.71 -14.81
CA VAL A 701 -26.40 6.40 -13.43
C VAL A 701 -26.97 7.46 -12.49
N GLY A 702 -26.89 7.20 -11.19
CA GLY A 702 -27.25 8.19 -10.18
C GLY A 702 -28.76 8.46 -10.13
N SER A 703 -29.14 9.65 -9.69
CA SER A 703 -30.53 10.11 -9.63
C SER A 703 -30.71 11.37 -10.49
N GLY A 704 -31.94 11.64 -10.94
CA GLY A 704 -32.23 12.87 -11.68
C GLY A 704 -31.81 14.11 -10.89
N ARG A 705 -31.39 15.19 -11.56
CA ARG A 705 -30.93 16.43 -10.92
C ARG A 705 -31.85 17.61 -11.22
N TYR A 706 -31.88 18.60 -10.33
CA TYR A 706 -32.55 19.86 -10.57
C TYR A 706 -31.72 21.07 -10.08
N GLY A 707 -32.04 22.26 -10.59
CA GLY A 707 -31.33 23.48 -10.23
C GLY A 707 -31.87 24.74 -10.92
N ILE A 708 -31.11 25.82 -10.82
CA ILE A 708 -31.46 27.12 -11.40
C ILE A 708 -31.33 27.05 -12.93
N ALA A 709 -32.30 27.63 -13.65
CA ALA A 709 -32.30 27.68 -15.11
C ALA A 709 -30.99 28.26 -15.65
N GLY A 710 -30.40 27.60 -16.64
CA GLY A 710 -29.14 28.02 -17.28
C GLY A 710 -27.87 27.63 -16.53
N GLN A 711 -27.99 26.98 -15.36
CA GLN A 711 -26.85 26.51 -14.58
C GLN A 711 -26.79 24.98 -14.55
N PHE A 712 -25.61 24.45 -14.21
CA PHE A 712 -25.46 23.03 -13.89
C PHE A 712 -26.44 22.65 -12.77
N PRO A 713 -27.24 21.60 -12.92
CA PRO A 713 -28.21 21.21 -11.89
C PRO A 713 -27.49 20.54 -10.72
N GLU A 714 -27.05 21.34 -9.75
CA GLU A 714 -26.21 20.87 -8.63
C GLU A 714 -26.93 19.90 -7.69
N THR A 715 -28.26 19.91 -7.64
CA THR A 715 -29.02 19.16 -6.62
C THR A 715 -29.49 17.81 -7.17
N PRO A 716 -28.97 16.67 -6.66
CA PRO A 716 -29.52 15.35 -6.95
C PRO A 716 -30.87 15.18 -6.26
N ASP A 717 -31.81 14.58 -6.96
CA ASP A 717 -33.11 14.15 -6.43
C ASP A 717 -32.97 12.73 -5.82
N ALA A 718 -33.87 12.31 -4.93
CA ALA A 718 -33.88 10.95 -4.36
C ALA A 718 -34.64 9.91 -5.22
N GLY A 719 -35.20 10.29 -6.37
CA GLY A 719 -35.93 9.43 -7.29
C GLY A 719 -35.05 8.57 -8.21
N PRO A 720 -35.66 7.79 -9.13
CA PRO A 720 -34.91 6.91 -10.03
C PRO A 720 -33.95 7.71 -10.96
N PRO A 721 -32.89 7.06 -11.49
CA PRO A 721 -31.92 7.69 -12.40
C PRO A 721 -32.55 8.43 -13.59
N ASN A 722 -33.70 7.94 -14.04
CA ASN A 722 -34.43 8.43 -15.20
C ASN A 722 -35.59 9.38 -14.86
N ARG A 723 -35.61 9.97 -13.65
CA ARG A 723 -36.71 10.80 -13.16
C ARG A 723 -37.03 11.99 -14.08
N TYR A 724 -36.04 12.66 -14.67
CA TYR A 724 -36.24 13.90 -15.43
C TYR A 724 -35.79 13.77 -16.88
N ALA A 725 -36.64 13.19 -17.72
CA ALA A 725 -36.39 13.04 -19.16
C ALA A 725 -36.65 14.36 -19.92
N ALA A 726 -35.98 15.45 -19.48
CA ALA A 726 -36.18 16.81 -19.96
C ALA A 726 -35.17 17.24 -21.04
N GLY A 727 -33.89 16.89 -20.90
CA GLY A 727 -32.84 17.15 -21.90
C GLY A 727 -32.32 15.85 -22.51
N ASN A 728 -32.15 15.80 -23.83
CA ASN A 728 -31.77 14.61 -24.58
C ASN A 728 -30.55 14.91 -25.48
N PHE A 729 -29.93 13.88 -26.05
CA PHE A 729 -28.88 14.06 -27.07
C PHE A 729 -28.82 12.85 -27.99
N TYR A 730 -28.44 13.08 -29.24
CA TYR A 730 -28.13 12.00 -30.19
C TYR A 730 -26.61 11.80 -30.24
N PHE A 731 -26.20 10.54 -30.23
CA PHE A 731 -24.80 10.16 -30.30
C PHE A 731 -24.56 8.98 -31.24
N GLU A 732 -23.33 8.91 -31.71
CA GLU A 732 -22.80 7.81 -32.50
C GLU A 732 -21.66 7.15 -31.74
N PRO A 733 -21.55 5.82 -31.72
CA PRO A 733 -20.37 5.14 -31.23
C PRO A 733 -19.14 5.60 -32.04
N LEU A 734 -18.06 5.95 -31.35
CA LEU A 734 -16.78 6.11 -32.03
C LEU A 734 -16.19 4.72 -32.33
N PRO A 735 -15.43 4.57 -33.42
CA PRO A 735 -14.68 3.35 -33.70
C PRO A 735 -13.84 2.98 -32.48
N GLU A 736 -13.90 1.71 -32.07
CA GLU A 736 -13.02 1.22 -31.02
C GLU A 736 -11.58 1.35 -31.48
N GLU A 737 -10.69 1.95 -30.69
CA GLU A 737 -9.26 1.83 -30.98
C GLU A 737 -8.89 0.35 -31.03
N SER A 738 -8.20 -0.09 -32.08
CA SER A 738 -7.83 -1.49 -32.22
C SER A 738 -6.86 -1.87 -31.11
N ARG A 739 -7.30 -2.78 -30.22
CA ARG A 739 -6.44 -3.33 -29.18
C ARG A 739 -5.89 -4.65 -29.66
N ILE A 740 -4.57 -4.79 -29.63
CA ILE A 740 -3.88 -6.03 -29.98
C ILE A 740 -3.48 -6.77 -28.71
N THR A 741 -3.84 -8.04 -28.60
CA THR A 741 -3.35 -8.98 -27.60
C THR A 741 -2.44 -10.01 -28.26
N ALA A 742 -1.52 -10.55 -27.48
CA ALA A 742 -0.56 -11.55 -27.92
C ALA A 742 -0.54 -12.73 -26.95
N SER A 743 -0.57 -13.95 -27.48
CA SER A 743 -0.28 -15.16 -26.72
C SER A 743 0.80 -15.97 -27.42
N ILE A 744 1.58 -16.75 -26.66
CA ILE A 744 2.68 -17.57 -27.19
C ILE A 744 2.31 -19.04 -27.02
N SER A 745 2.46 -19.81 -28.08
CA SER A 745 2.32 -21.27 -28.05
C SER A 745 3.47 -21.89 -28.84
N GLY A 746 4.43 -22.48 -28.12
CA GLY A 746 5.65 -23.02 -28.71
C GLY A 746 6.47 -21.97 -29.46
N ALA A 747 6.74 -22.20 -30.75
CA ALA A 747 7.52 -21.31 -31.61
C ALA A 747 6.68 -20.24 -32.33
N LYS A 748 5.43 -20.04 -31.91
CA LYS A 748 4.49 -19.12 -32.56
C LYS A 748 3.93 -18.10 -31.58
N ILE A 749 3.65 -16.91 -32.10
CA ILE A 749 2.88 -15.86 -31.45
C ILE A 749 1.52 -15.75 -32.15
N LYS A 750 0.44 -15.86 -31.39
CA LYS A 750 -0.92 -15.62 -31.86
C LYS A 750 -1.31 -14.19 -31.51
N LEU A 751 -1.62 -13.39 -32.52
CA LEU A 751 -2.04 -12.00 -32.37
C LEU A 751 -3.54 -11.89 -32.62
N THR A 752 -4.27 -11.41 -31.62
CA THR A 752 -5.72 -11.18 -31.72
C THR A 752 -5.96 -9.69 -31.56
N TRP A 753 -6.85 -9.11 -32.36
CA TRP A 753 -7.25 -7.72 -32.20
C TRP A 753 -8.73 -7.50 -32.43
N THR A 754 -9.23 -6.41 -31.86
CA THR A 754 -10.60 -5.91 -32.07
C THR A 754 -10.66 -4.92 -33.24
N GLY A 755 -11.82 -4.84 -33.90
CA GLY A 755 -12.07 -3.92 -35.02
C GLY A 755 -11.55 -4.40 -36.38
N ASN A 756 -11.66 -3.54 -37.40
CA ASN A 756 -11.32 -3.84 -38.81
C ASN A 756 -9.90 -3.41 -39.21
N GLY A 757 -9.06 -3.08 -38.24
CA GLY A 757 -7.71 -2.57 -38.50
C GLY A 757 -6.79 -3.64 -39.09
N LYS A 758 -5.75 -3.19 -39.79
CA LYS A 758 -4.76 -4.05 -40.44
C LYS A 758 -3.55 -4.23 -39.54
N LEU A 759 -3.07 -5.46 -39.41
CA LEU A 759 -1.86 -5.75 -38.65
C LEU A 759 -0.62 -5.22 -39.39
N GLU A 760 0.23 -4.49 -38.69
CA GLU A 760 1.55 -4.08 -39.17
C GLU A 760 2.64 -4.58 -38.22
N SER A 761 3.82 -4.84 -38.76
CA SER A 761 5.00 -5.23 -38.00
C SER A 761 6.17 -4.29 -38.27
N ALA A 762 7.04 -4.13 -37.28
CA ALA A 762 8.27 -3.36 -37.37
C ALA A 762 9.41 -4.03 -36.58
N PRO A 763 10.68 -3.83 -36.98
CA PRO A 763 11.84 -4.26 -36.20
C PRO A 763 12.06 -3.39 -34.95
N GLU A 764 11.62 -2.12 -34.97
CA GLU A 764 11.77 -1.13 -33.89
C GLU A 764 10.42 -0.45 -33.60
N ILE A 765 10.20 0.01 -32.37
CA ILE A 765 8.92 0.64 -31.97
C ILE A 765 8.62 1.94 -32.74
N THR A 766 9.64 2.60 -33.26
CA THR A 766 9.53 3.82 -34.08
C THR A 766 9.24 3.51 -35.56
N GLY A 767 9.20 2.24 -35.96
CA GLY A 767 9.07 1.81 -37.36
C GLY A 767 10.42 1.52 -38.03
N PRO A 768 10.47 1.32 -39.36
CA PRO A 768 9.36 1.42 -40.30
C PRO A 768 8.33 0.30 -40.11
N TRP A 769 7.05 0.66 -40.22
CA TRP A 769 5.93 -0.25 -40.09
C TRP A 769 5.51 -0.82 -41.45
N THR A 770 5.37 -2.14 -41.54
CA THR A 770 4.99 -2.85 -42.76
C THR A 770 3.75 -3.69 -42.51
N GLU A 771 2.73 -3.57 -43.36
CA GLU A 771 1.51 -4.38 -43.29
C GLU A 771 1.83 -5.87 -43.40
N VAL A 772 1.23 -6.67 -42.52
CA VAL A 772 1.26 -8.13 -42.58
C VAL A 772 0.12 -8.57 -43.50
N VAL A 773 0.43 -8.69 -44.79
CA VAL A 773 -0.57 -8.93 -45.84
C VAL A 773 -1.38 -10.20 -45.58
N GLY A 774 -2.71 -10.07 -45.58
CA GLY A 774 -3.64 -11.19 -45.42
C GLY A 774 -3.86 -11.64 -43.96
N ALA A 775 -3.29 -10.94 -42.98
CA ALA A 775 -3.51 -11.25 -41.57
C ALA A 775 -4.95 -10.90 -41.14
N THR A 776 -5.64 -11.88 -40.56
CA THR A 776 -6.91 -11.70 -39.86
C THR A 776 -6.71 -11.87 -38.36
N SER A 777 -7.60 -11.30 -37.54
CA SER A 777 -7.53 -11.45 -36.08
C SER A 777 -7.45 -12.93 -35.68
N GLY A 778 -6.50 -13.28 -34.82
CA GLY A 778 -6.13 -14.65 -34.49
C GLY A 778 -4.99 -15.23 -35.34
N VAL A 779 -4.29 -14.40 -36.13
CA VAL A 779 -3.14 -14.84 -36.94
C VAL A 779 -2.03 -15.41 -36.06
N GLU A 780 -1.47 -16.54 -36.47
CA GLU A 780 -0.27 -17.12 -35.88
C GLU A 780 0.95 -16.77 -36.73
N LEU A 781 1.96 -16.18 -36.11
CA LEU A 781 3.23 -15.83 -36.73
C LEU A 781 4.36 -16.61 -36.05
N GLY A 782 5.39 -16.98 -36.81
CA GLY A 782 6.61 -17.56 -36.24
C GLY A 782 7.35 -16.52 -35.39
N ILE A 783 7.97 -16.95 -34.30
CA ILE A 783 8.86 -16.10 -33.51
C ILE A 783 10.20 -16.00 -34.25
N GLU A 784 10.42 -14.86 -34.92
CA GLU A 784 11.66 -14.57 -35.65
C GLU A 784 12.49 -13.52 -34.91
N GLY A 785 13.75 -13.83 -34.58
CA GLY A 785 14.68 -12.90 -33.93
C GLY A 785 14.45 -12.70 -32.43
N SER A 786 15.14 -11.71 -31.84
CA SER A 786 15.05 -11.44 -30.40
C SER A 786 13.90 -10.51 -30.01
N ARG A 787 13.46 -9.63 -30.91
CA ARG A 787 12.35 -8.67 -30.70
C ARG A 787 11.68 -8.30 -32.03
N ARG A 788 10.36 -8.12 -31.99
CA ARG A 788 9.54 -7.59 -33.09
C ARG A 788 8.35 -6.83 -32.52
N PHE A 789 7.96 -5.74 -33.18
CA PHE A 789 6.85 -4.91 -32.74
C PHE A 789 5.66 -5.08 -33.67
N PHE A 790 4.46 -5.07 -33.10
CA PHE A 790 3.21 -5.18 -33.84
C PHE A 790 2.27 -4.05 -33.42
N ARG A 791 1.52 -3.54 -34.39
CA ARG A 791 0.43 -2.60 -34.15
C ARG A 791 -0.73 -2.93 -35.08
N VAL A 792 -1.91 -2.44 -34.74
CA VAL A 792 -3.05 -2.47 -35.64
C VAL A 792 -3.29 -1.06 -36.14
N ARG A 793 -3.11 -0.86 -37.44
CA ARG A 793 -3.40 0.42 -38.10
C ARG A 793 -4.86 0.43 -38.52
N GLN A 794 -5.61 1.39 -38.01
CA GLN A 794 -6.97 1.68 -38.45
C GLN A 794 -6.97 2.52 -39.73
#